data_AF-M7U123-F1
#
_entry.id   AF-M7U123-F1
#
_cell.length_a   1.000
_cell.length_b   1.000
_cell.length_c   1.000
_cell.angle_alpha   90.00
_cell.angle_beta   90.00
_cell.angle_gamma   90.00
#
_symmetry.space_group_name_H-M   'P 1'
#
loop_
_entity.id
_entity.type
_entity.pdbx_description
1 polymer ?
#
loop_
_entity_poly.entity_id
_entity_poly.type
_entity_poly.pdbx_seq_one_letter_code
_entity_poly.pdbx_strand_id
1 'polypeptide(L)'
;MYKPPPSLLSRSLPVYHLTASNTSLGKTIFSTLLCRQLLAKKQTPYYLKPVSTGPLSEADDIHIEKFAKGSKIACLFRYGEAVSPHIAARGVKPPNDHEIVTAISDQVQKWTKSSEKKGKGMVIVEGAGGVHSPTPSGTSQVDALRPLRMPVFLVGDPKLGGISATISAWESLHLRGYDVDSVLIFQEEKYGNYAYLSKYFQEKGVNTTIIPPPPEQIPNLQEDEESMASYYSSVAQSGEIEALLEASSQRNIARIEDLEQMATKAHEKIWYPFTQMKHLSAKTILPIDSAYGDYFQTLSTQHESRAQEPARGNLLTPTLDGSGSWWTQGLGHGNPALSLAAAYASGRYGHCIFASTIHAPSLKLAGHLLTNLKNPRLSRVFYSDNGSTGMEVAVKMALTAASKHYSWGNNPETSRQVGIIGLKGSYHGDTIGAMDLSEGSVYNEKVHWYKGRGLWFDVPKAWMKDGKWVVYDGSGQNTEETYDDLGSVFSSQRDSSKLKKKYEQIILAELRKANEQGMRFGALVLEPIILGAGGMLFCDPLFQRTLTNVIRNIPEQLLGEANPPPEGHEPSSTQWSGLPVIHDEVFTGLYRLGHFSPSTLLHTHPDISVHAKLLTGGLLPLCTTVASESIYEAFLGDEKSEALLHGHSYTGHAVGCEVARAGLETMEKLDSDKTGAWEGFRNDWNPEAGKLVSKSPTRVDDAYENNQVWSIWSKSFVTSISHLESVDGVIALGSVLAITFKDEQGGGYTSRVTETVRENLLDGKVAGTDGGWNIHARILGNVVYLMGSQVMTAEQVKSIQDRLGSIMGL
;
A
#
# COMPACT_ATOMS: atom_id res chain seq x y z
N MET A 1 19.83 -7.14 10.92
CA MET A 1 19.08 -7.37 9.66
C MET A 1 17.61 -7.20 9.99
N TYR A 2 16.90 -6.33 9.27
CA TYR A 2 15.48 -6.08 9.50
C TYR A 2 14.67 -7.37 9.37
N LYS A 3 13.77 -7.67 10.31
CA LYS A 3 12.83 -8.79 10.23
C LYS A 3 11.44 -8.28 10.59
N PRO A 4 10.42 -8.43 9.73
CA PRO A 4 9.07 -8.00 10.09
C PRO A 4 8.60 -8.78 11.33
N PRO A 5 8.15 -8.10 12.39
CA PRO A 5 7.67 -8.78 13.59
C PRO A 5 6.29 -9.40 13.33
N PRO A 6 6.02 -10.61 13.83
CA PRO A 6 4.68 -11.18 13.80
C PRO A 6 3.74 -10.44 14.74
N SER A 7 2.47 -10.34 14.34
CA SER A 7 1.39 -10.10 15.28
C SER A 7 1.31 -11.25 16.27
N LEU A 8 1.04 -10.91 17.53
CA LEU A 8 1.14 -11.83 18.65
C LEU A 8 -0.21 -12.50 18.90
N LEU A 9 -0.38 -13.69 18.31
CA LEU A 9 -1.59 -14.50 18.45
C LEU A 9 -1.20 -15.96 18.71
N SER A 10 -1.58 -16.48 19.86
CA SER A 10 -1.27 -17.84 20.28
C SER A 10 -2.45 -18.49 20.99
N ARG A 11 -2.60 -19.81 20.81
CA ARG A 11 -3.57 -20.63 21.56
C ARG A 11 -3.16 -20.85 23.01
N SER A 12 -1.86 -20.97 23.25
CA SER A 12 -1.30 -21.40 24.54
C SER A 12 -1.10 -20.23 25.50
N LEU A 13 -0.80 -19.04 24.95
CA LEU A 13 -0.42 -17.88 25.73
C LEU A 13 -0.94 -16.58 25.08
N PRO A 14 -2.18 -16.15 25.40
CA PRO A 14 -2.74 -14.91 24.89
C PRO A 14 -1.95 -13.69 25.42
N VAL A 15 -1.88 -12.64 24.60
CA VAL A 15 -1.07 -11.44 24.85
C VAL A 15 -1.97 -10.22 24.80
N TYR A 16 -1.93 -9.39 25.84
CA TYR A 16 -2.71 -8.16 25.93
C TYR A 16 -1.80 -6.96 26.17
N HIS A 17 -2.10 -5.86 25.48
CA HIS A 17 -1.50 -4.56 25.76
C HIS A 17 -2.35 -3.84 26.81
N LEU A 18 -1.76 -3.52 27.96
CA LEU A 18 -2.40 -2.70 28.98
C LEU A 18 -1.90 -1.26 28.87
N THR A 19 -2.81 -0.35 28.52
CA THR A 19 -2.53 1.09 28.39
C THR A 19 -3.61 1.89 29.11
N ALA A 20 -3.52 3.22 29.06
CA ALA A 20 -4.45 4.10 29.77
C ALA A 20 -4.79 5.34 28.94
N SER A 21 -5.92 5.98 29.27
CA SER A 21 -6.26 7.27 28.69
C SER A 21 -5.28 8.37 29.10
N ASN A 22 -4.64 8.25 30.26
CA ASN A 22 -3.59 9.14 30.75
C ASN A 22 -2.63 8.45 31.75
N THR A 23 -1.61 9.17 32.22
CA THR A 23 -0.74 8.71 33.31
C THR A 23 -1.46 8.70 34.66
N SER A 24 -0.94 7.95 35.61
CA SER A 24 -1.44 7.87 37.01
C SER A 24 -2.90 7.44 37.16
N LEU A 25 -3.40 6.59 36.25
CA LEU A 25 -4.74 5.99 36.31
C LEU A 25 -4.76 4.56 36.85
N GLY A 26 -3.62 4.05 37.36
CA GLY A 26 -3.55 2.73 37.98
C GLY A 26 -3.25 1.56 37.04
N LYS A 27 -2.54 1.79 35.92
CA LYS A 27 -2.08 0.70 35.02
C LYS A 27 -1.44 -0.46 35.79
N THR A 28 -0.45 -0.14 36.62
CA THR A 28 0.30 -1.10 37.42
C THR A 28 -0.57 -1.83 38.45
N ILE A 29 -1.62 -1.16 38.97
CA ILE A 29 -2.60 -1.76 39.88
C ILE A 29 -3.42 -2.83 39.14
N PHE A 30 -3.95 -2.50 37.97
CA PHE A 30 -4.68 -3.46 37.13
C PHE A 30 -3.77 -4.62 36.67
N SER A 31 -2.55 -4.35 36.23
CA SER A 31 -1.55 -5.38 35.91
C SER A 31 -1.29 -6.31 37.09
N THR A 32 -1.18 -5.77 38.31
CA THR A 32 -0.97 -6.56 39.54
C THR A 32 -2.17 -7.45 39.83
N LEU A 33 -3.39 -6.91 39.73
CA LEU A 33 -4.62 -7.67 39.96
C LEU A 33 -4.78 -8.83 38.98
N LEU A 34 -4.52 -8.59 37.69
CA LEU A 34 -4.52 -9.63 36.66
C LEU A 34 -3.49 -10.72 36.98
N CYS A 35 -2.25 -10.33 37.34
CA CYS A 35 -1.21 -11.30 37.72
C CYS A 35 -1.64 -12.15 38.93
N ARG A 36 -2.19 -11.52 39.97
CA ARG A 36 -2.64 -12.22 41.18
C ARG A 36 -3.78 -13.19 40.90
N GLN A 37 -4.76 -12.79 40.08
CA GLN A 37 -5.88 -13.66 39.73
C GLN A 37 -5.41 -14.87 38.91
N LEU A 38 -4.45 -14.69 38.00
CA LEU A 38 -3.82 -15.80 37.27
C LEU A 38 -3.10 -16.77 38.21
N LEU A 39 -2.33 -16.26 39.18
CA LEU A 39 -1.67 -17.09 40.19
C LEU A 39 -2.67 -17.88 41.04
N ALA A 40 -3.78 -17.25 41.45
CA ALA A 40 -4.85 -17.91 42.19
C ALA A 40 -5.46 -19.08 41.39
N LYS A 41 -5.57 -18.93 40.06
CA LYS A 41 -5.99 -19.99 39.13
C LYS A 41 -4.90 -21.01 38.77
N LYS A 42 -3.74 -20.98 39.45
CA LYS A 42 -2.55 -21.81 39.15
C LYS A 42 -2.06 -21.65 37.70
N GLN A 43 -2.26 -20.47 37.13
CA GLN A 43 -1.75 -20.07 35.83
C GLN A 43 -0.48 -19.22 36.00
N THR A 44 0.37 -19.21 34.99
CA THR A 44 1.60 -18.38 35.03
C THR A 44 1.32 -17.01 34.41
N PRO A 45 1.35 -15.91 35.17
CA PRO A 45 1.34 -14.57 34.59
C PRO A 45 2.74 -14.19 34.09
N TYR A 46 2.76 -13.55 32.92
CA TYR A 46 3.96 -13.01 32.31
C TYR A 46 3.78 -11.50 32.17
N TYR A 47 4.53 -10.73 32.93
CA TYR A 47 4.50 -9.28 32.93
C TYR A 47 5.70 -8.72 32.15
N LEU A 48 5.41 -7.95 31.11
CA LEU A 48 6.41 -7.27 30.29
C LEU A 48 6.24 -5.76 30.39
N LYS A 49 7.31 -5.09 30.79
CA LYS A 49 7.44 -3.64 30.69
C LYS A 49 8.40 -3.31 29.55
N PRO A 50 7.92 -2.90 28.36
CA PRO A 50 8.81 -2.57 27.26
C PRO A 50 9.74 -1.41 27.62
N VAL A 51 9.18 -0.33 28.18
CA VAL A 51 9.94 0.86 28.54
C VAL A 51 9.56 1.32 29.94
N SER A 52 10.56 1.50 30.79
CA SER A 52 10.43 2.03 32.15
C SER A 52 11.26 3.30 32.32
N THR A 53 10.69 4.30 32.99
CA THR A 53 11.32 5.59 33.29
C THR A 53 11.17 5.89 34.77
N GLY A 54 12.20 6.46 35.41
CA GLY A 54 12.19 6.82 36.83
C GLY A 54 13.07 5.93 37.70
N PRO A 55 13.13 6.22 39.01
CA PRO A 55 13.97 5.50 39.95
C PRO A 55 13.50 4.04 40.13
N LEU A 56 14.44 3.14 40.47
CA LEU A 56 14.15 1.72 40.69
C LEU A 56 13.09 1.49 41.78
N SER A 57 13.04 2.34 42.80
CA SER A 57 12.04 2.26 43.87
C SER A 57 10.60 2.44 43.39
N GLU A 58 10.40 3.07 42.24
CA GLU A 58 9.09 3.34 41.64
C GLU A 58 8.83 2.47 40.39
N ALA A 59 9.73 1.52 40.10
CA ALA A 59 9.63 0.73 38.88
C ALA A 59 8.46 -0.26 38.95
N ASP A 60 7.63 -0.25 37.90
CA ASP A 60 6.41 -1.05 37.83
C ASP A 60 6.69 -2.55 37.98
N ASP A 61 7.80 -3.04 37.44
CA ASP A 61 8.18 -4.45 37.52
C ASP A 61 8.59 -4.88 38.94
N ILE A 62 9.19 -3.98 39.73
CA ILE A 62 9.50 -4.22 41.15
C ILE A 62 8.20 -4.25 41.97
N HIS A 63 7.23 -3.39 41.63
CA HIS A 63 5.90 -3.43 42.23
C HIS A 63 5.18 -4.76 41.97
N ILE A 64 5.22 -5.26 40.72
CA ILE A 64 4.64 -6.56 40.35
C ILE A 64 5.36 -7.71 41.08
N GLU A 65 6.69 -7.67 41.18
CA GLU A 65 7.46 -8.68 41.92
C GLU A 65 7.06 -8.76 43.39
N LYS A 66 6.81 -7.60 44.01
CA LYS A 66 6.37 -7.48 45.41
C LYS A 66 4.97 -8.05 45.63
N PHE A 67 3.98 -7.62 44.84
CA PHE A 67 2.56 -7.91 45.10
C PHE A 67 1.99 -9.12 44.35
N ALA A 68 2.69 -9.62 43.32
CA ALA A 68 2.31 -10.78 42.53
C ALA A 68 3.47 -11.79 42.41
N LYS A 69 4.05 -12.14 43.57
CA LYS A 69 5.18 -13.09 43.66
C LYS A 69 4.85 -14.42 42.98
N GLY A 70 5.72 -14.83 42.04
CA GLY A 70 5.52 -15.99 41.18
C GLY A 70 5.33 -15.63 39.71
N SER A 71 5.07 -14.35 39.41
CA SER A 71 5.02 -13.84 38.04
C SER A 71 6.38 -13.92 37.34
N LYS A 72 6.35 -14.14 36.03
CA LYS A 72 7.53 -14.00 35.17
C LYS A 72 7.61 -12.57 34.68
N ILE A 73 8.69 -11.88 35.00
CA ILE A 73 8.83 -10.44 34.82
C ILE A 73 9.98 -10.15 33.87
N ALA A 74 9.81 -9.19 32.97
CA ALA A 74 10.88 -8.63 32.17
C ALA A 74 10.67 -7.13 31.94
N CYS A 75 11.75 -6.35 32.03
CA CYS A 75 11.82 -4.96 31.61
C CYS A 75 12.86 -4.85 30.49
N LEU A 76 12.48 -4.34 29.31
CA LEU A 76 13.36 -4.37 28.14
C LEU A 76 14.31 -3.15 28.10
N PHE A 77 13.75 -1.95 28.27
CA PHE A 77 14.51 -0.70 28.26
C PHE A 77 14.20 0.11 29.51
N ARG A 78 15.25 0.61 30.19
CA ARG A 78 15.13 1.35 31.45
C ARG A 78 15.92 2.65 31.40
N TYR A 79 15.30 3.70 31.91
CA TYR A 79 15.88 5.03 32.05
C TYR A 79 15.67 5.53 33.48
N GLY A 80 16.68 6.18 34.06
CA GLY A 80 16.64 6.59 35.49
C GLY A 80 15.83 7.85 35.78
N GLU A 81 15.61 8.71 34.78
CA GLU A 81 14.86 9.95 34.96
C GLU A 81 13.35 9.72 34.92
N ALA A 82 12.62 10.30 35.87
CA ALA A 82 11.16 10.21 36.00
C ALA A 82 10.44 11.17 35.05
N VAL A 83 10.64 10.97 33.75
CA VAL A 83 10.05 11.78 32.66
C VAL A 83 9.56 10.87 31.54
N SER A 84 8.81 11.39 30.57
CA SER A 84 8.33 10.58 29.43
C SER A 84 9.50 9.94 28.63
N PRO A 85 9.31 8.77 28.01
CA PRO A 85 10.40 7.99 27.39
C PRO A 85 11.30 8.77 26.42
N HIS A 86 10.73 9.57 25.52
CA HIS A 86 11.50 10.37 24.56
C HIS A 86 12.40 11.43 25.20
N ILE A 87 12.07 11.90 26.41
CA ILE A 87 12.92 12.82 27.18
C ILE A 87 13.98 12.02 27.93
N ALA A 88 13.59 10.93 28.58
CA ALA A 88 14.49 10.09 29.37
C ALA A 88 15.60 9.46 28.51
N ALA A 89 15.33 9.27 27.22
CA ALA A 89 16.30 8.77 26.26
C ALA A 89 17.19 9.86 25.64
N ARG A 90 17.00 11.14 25.97
CA ARG A 90 17.89 12.22 25.50
C ARG A 90 19.30 12.01 26.05
N GLY A 91 20.30 12.27 25.21
CA GLY A 91 21.71 12.10 25.59
C GLY A 91 22.27 10.67 25.46
N VAL A 92 21.43 9.69 25.13
CA VAL A 92 21.83 8.36 24.69
C VAL A 92 21.24 8.05 23.32
N LYS A 93 21.76 7.06 22.59
CA LYS A 93 21.12 6.61 21.33
C LYS A 93 19.88 5.77 21.71
N PRO A 94 18.64 6.26 21.51
CA PRO A 94 17.45 5.48 21.83
C PRO A 94 17.31 4.28 20.90
N PRO A 95 16.68 3.17 21.34
CA PRO A 95 16.23 2.16 20.42
C PRO A 95 15.19 2.76 19.48
N ASN A 96 15.25 2.40 18.20
CA ASN A 96 14.21 2.76 17.24
C ASN A 96 12.95 1.88 17.45
N ASP A 97 11.85 2.24 16.80
CA ASP A 97 10.58 1.54 16.98
C ASP A 97 10.65 0.06 16.57
N HIS A 98 11.40 -0.26 15.53
CA HIS A 98 11.57 -1.64 15.09
C HIS A 98 12.34 -2.47 16.13
N GLU A 99 13.37 -1.92 16.75
CA GLU A 99 14.13 -2.56 17.84
C GLU A 99 13.23 -2.82 19.06
N ILE A 100 12.37 -1.86 19.43
CA ILE A 100 11.40 -2.02 20.53
C ILE A 100 10.42 -3.15 20.24
N VAL A 101 9.80 -3.13 19.06
CA VAL A 101 8.81 -4.14 18.67
C VAL A 101 9.44 -5.52 18.56
N THR A 102 10.66 -5.61 18.02
CA THR A 102 11.39 -6.88 17.92
C THR A 102 11.71 -7.43 19.30
N ALA A 103 12.18 -6.59 20.22
CA ALA A 103 12.48 -7.02 21.59
C ALA A 103 11.23 -7.53 22.32
N ILE A 104 10.06 -6.89 22.11
CA ILE A 104 8.78 -7.38 22.64
C ILE A 104 8.44 -8.75 22.03
N SER A 105 8.47 -8.85 20.69
CA SER A 105 8.17 -10.10 19.98
C SER A 105 9.06 -11.25 20.42
N ASP A 106 10.37 -11.05 20.47
CA ASP A 106 11.35 -12.08 20.86
C ASP A 106 11.12 -12.55 22.29
N GLN A 107 10.85 -11.62 23.22
CA GLN A 107 10.58 -11.95 24.61
C GLN A 107 9.26 -12.73 24.76
N VAL A 108 8.20 -12.34 24.05
CA VAL A 108 6.92 -13.04 24.05
C VAL A 108 7.04 -14.42 23.42
N GLN A 109 7.74 -14.57 22.31
CA GLN A 109 7.98 -15.86 21.67
C GLN A 109 8.81 -16.80 22.57
N LYS A 110 9.81 -16.25 23.26
CA LYS A 110 10.59 -17.00 24.27
C LYS A 110 9.68 -17.54 25.37
N TRP A 111 8.77 -16.72 25.89
CA TRP A 111 7.80 -17.18 26.89
C TRP A 111 6.80 -18.17 26.34
N THR A 112 6.27 -17.94 25.14
CA THR A 112 5.32 -18.84 24.46
C THR A 112 5.92 -20.23 24.35
N LYS A 113 7.12 -20.37 23.75
CA LYS A 113 7.87 -21.65 23.65
C LYS A 113 8.11 -22.34 25.00
N SER A 114 8.32 -21.55 26.07
CA SER A 114 8.53 -22.09 27.42
C SER A 114 7.24 -22.53 28.11
N SER A 115 6.12 -21.85 27.83
CA SER A 115 4.81 -22.08 28.44
C SER A 115 4.15 -23.36 27.90
N GLU A 116 4.45 -23.72 26.65
CA GLU A 116 3.98 -24.96 25.98
C GLU A 116 4.29 -26.23 26.78
N LYS A 117 5.23 -26.19 27.73
CA LYS A 117 5.63 -27.32 28.59
C LYS A 117 5.01 -27.30 29.99
N LYS A 118 4.38 -26.22 30.45
CA LYS A 118 4.12 -25.98 31.89
C LYS A 118 2.73 -25.46 32.31
N GLY A 119 1.81 -25.15 31.39
CA GLY A 119 0.41 -24.83 31.71
C GLY A 119 -0.13 -23.55 31.07
N LYS A 120 -1.40 -23.19 31.37
CA LYS A 120 -2.09 -21.99 30.88
C LYS A 120 -1.52 -20.71 31.53
N GLY A 121 -1.55 -19.58 30.82
CA GLY A 121 -1.07 -18.29 31.31
C GLY A 121 -1.57 -17.13 30.43
N MET A 122 -1.06 -15.92 30.69
CA MET A 122 -1.31 -14.72 29.87
C MET A 122 -0.10 -13.80 29.93
N VAL A 123 0.20 -13.13 28.82
CA VAL A 123 1.17 -12.02 28.79
C VAL A 123 0.44 -10.69 28.90
N ILE A 124 0.90 -9.86 29.83
CA ILE A 124 0.49 -8.47 29.99
C ILE A 124 1.68 -7.61 29.58
N VAL A 125 1.54 -6.91 28.46
CA VAL A 125 2.50 -5.91 27.98
C VAL A 125 2.01 -4.56 28.45
N GLU A 126 2.65 -3.98 29.47
CA GLU A 126 2.21 -2.70 30.03
C GLU A 126 2.90 -1.52 29.32
N GLY A 127 2.10 -0.63 28.73
CA GLY A 127 2.57 0.60 28.09
C GLY A 127 3.15 1.62 29.08
N ALA A 128 3.79 2.65 28.55
CA ALA A 128 4.33 3.78 29.33
C ALA A 128 3.48 5.03 29.09
N GLY A 129 2.96 5.67 30.15
CA GLY A 129 2.07 6.83 29.99
C GLY A 129 0.65 6.47 29.51
N GLY A 130 0.08 7.26 28.61
CA GLY A 130 -1.22 7.02 27.97
C GLY A 130 -1.10 6.63 26.50
N VAL A 131 -2.23 6.37 25.81
CA VAL A 131 -2.28 5.86 24.41
C VAL A 131 -1.33 6.56 23.44
N HIS A 132 -1.20 7.89 23.52
CA HIS A 132 -0.34 8.67 22.63
C HIS A 132 1.04 9.01 23.18
N SER A 133 1.39 8.56 24.39
CA SER A 133 2.70 8.87 24.95
C SER A 133 3.82 8.32 24.04
N PRO A 134 4.88 9.12 23.81
CA PRO A 134 5.90 8.78 22.84
C PRO A 134 6.81 7.66 23.36
N THR A 135 7.27 6.81 22.43
CA THR A 135 8.36 5.86 22.64
C THR A 135 9.70 6.61 22.82
N PRO A 136 10.79 5.92 23.21
CA PRO A 136 12.13 6.51 23.23
C PRO A 136 12.56 7.19 21.92
N SER A 137 12.07 6.74 20.76
CA SER A 137 12.35 7.33 19.45
C SER A 137 11.55 8.61 19.16
N GLY A 138 10.50 8.89 19.95
CA GLY A 138 9.59 10.02 19.76
C GLY A 138 8.27 9.67 19.06
N THR A 139 8.16 8.48 18.45
CA THR A 139 6.92 8.02 17.82
C THR A 139 5.83 7.76 18.85
N SER A 140 4.56 8.00 18.52
CA SER A 140 3.46 7.63 19.40
C SER A 140 3.45 6.12 19.65
N GLN A 141 3.34 5.65 20.90
CA GLN A 141 3.43 4.20 21.18
C GLN A 141 2.36 3.37 20.46
N VAL A 142 1.17 3.92 20.25
CA VAL A 142 0.08 3.23 19.53
C VAL A 142 0.39 3.07 18.03
N ASP A 143 1.23 3.94 17.47
CA ASP A 143 1.73 3.77 16.10
C ASP A 143 2.90 2.78 16.08
N ALA A 144 3.84 2.90 17.02
CA ALA A 144 5.01 2.04 17.11
C ALA A 144 4.65 0.57 17.37
N LEU A 145 3.68 0.29 18.24
CA LEU A 145 3.26 -1.08 18.59
C LEU A 145 2.27 -1.70 17.60
N ARG A 146 1.88 -0.97 16.54
CA ARG A 146 0.88 -1.42 15.58
C ARG A 146 1.22 -2.73 14.85
N PRO A 147 2.49 -3.05 14.54
CA PRO A 147 2.84 -4.35 13.93
C PRO A 147 2.45 -5.57 14.78
N LEU A 148 2.41 -5.43 16.11
CA LEU A 148 2.09 -6.54 17.02
C LEU A 148 0.58 -6.78 17.16
N ARG A 149 -0.22 -5.74 16.91
CA ARG A 149 -1.70 -5.70 16.99
C ARG A 149 -2.29 -6.52 18.16
N MET A 150 -1.72 -6.31 19.35
CA MET A 150 -2.22 -6.95 20.58
C MET A 150 -3.60 -6.38 20.94
N PRO A 151 -4.58 -7.20 21.36
CA PRO A 151 -5.81 -6.70 21.97
C PRO A 151 -5.49 -5.86 23.21
N VAL A 152 -6.35 -4.88 23.50
CA VAL A 152 -6.04 -3.81 24.46
C VAL A 152 -6.95 -3.86 25.68
N PHE A 153 -6.35 -3.79 26.86
CA PHE A 153 -7.01 -3.36 28.09
C PHE A 153 -6.77 -1.85 28.27
N LEU A 154 -7.84 -1.07 28.19
CA LEU A 154 -7.77 0.39 28.30
C LEU A 154 -8.18 0.83 29.71
N VAL A 155 -7.24 1.35 30.49
CA VAL A 155 -7.56 1.96 31.78
C VAL A 155 -8.16 3.35 31.57
N GLY A 156 -9.43 3.50 31.94
CA GLY A 156 -10.19 4.74 31.90
C GLY A 156 -9.89 5.66 33.07
N ASP A 157 -10.29 6.93 32.93
CA ASP A 157 -10.05 7.95 33.95
C ASP A 157 -11.31 8.15 34.82
N PRO A 158 -11.23 7.84 36.13
CA PRO A 158 -12.37 7.98 37.03
C PRO A 158 -12.62 9.43 37.49
N LYS A 159 -11.73 10.38 37.16
CA LYS A 159 -11.77 11.78 37.64
C LYS A 159 -12.56 12.70 36.72
N LEU A 160 -12.73 13.96 37.12
CA LEU A 160 -13.35 15.00 36.28
C LEU A 160 -12.61 15.14 34.93
N GLY A 161 -13.38 15.14 33.83
CA GLY A 161 -12.84 15.13 32.47
C GLY A 161 -12.51 13.72 31.94
N GLY A 162 -12.54 12.71 32.80
CA GLY A 162 -12.11 11.36 32.47
C GLY A 162 -12.99 10.61 31.46
N ILE A 163 -14.29 10.96 31.38
CA ILE A 163 -15.18 10.42 30.32
C ILE A 163 -14.63 10.76 28.94
N SER A 164 -14.35 12.04 28.70
CA SER A 164 -13.83 12.50 27.41
C SER A 164 -12.46 11.89 27.12
N ALA A 165 -11.55 11.90 28.09
CA ALA A 165 -10.21 11.33 27.91
C ALA A 165 -10.26 9.84 27.56
N THR A 166 -11.16 9.08 28.19
CA THR A 166 -11.32 7.64 27.96
C THR A 166 -11.89 7.36 26.57
N ILE A 167 -12.93 8.08 26.16
CA ILE A 167 -13.51 7.94 24.82
C ILE A 167 -12.49 8.31 23.73
N SER A 168 -11.80 9.44 23.87
CA SER A 168 -10.79 9.86 22.89
C SER A 168 -9.63 8.86 22.81
N ALA A 169 -9.20 8.28 23.92
CA ALA A 169 -8.19 7.22 23.92
C ALA A 169 -8.66 5.96 23.19
N TRP A 170 -9.92 5.56 23.38
CA TRP A 170 -10.54 4.44 22.67
C TRP A 170 -10.65 4.72 21.16
N GLU A 171 -11.12 5.91 20.76
CA GLU A 171 -11.22 6.31 19.36
C GLU A 171 -9.84 6.29 18.68
N SER A 172 -8.80 6.78 19.37
CA SER A 172 -7.43 6.74 18.88
C SER A 172 -6.88 5.33 18.65
N LEU A 173 -7.24 4.37 19.52
CA LEU A 173 -6.91 2.95 19.36
C LEU A 173 -7.68 2.34 18.19
N HIS A 174 -8.99 2.61 18.11
CA HIS A 174 -9.88 2.07 17.09
C HIS A 174 -9.52 2.55 15.68
N LEU A 175 -9.21 3.85 15.52
CA LEU A 175 -8.73 4.43 14.25
C LEU A 175 -7.41 3.81 13.75
N ARG A 176 -6.64 3.18 14.64
CA ARG A 176 -5.41 2.45 14.31
C ARG A 176 -5.65 0.96 14.14
N GLY A 177 -6.88 0.49 14.25
CA GLY A 177 -7.25 -0.92 14.08
C GLY A 177 -6.88 -1.80 15.27
N TYR A 178 -6.83 -1.26 16.49
CA TYR A 178 -6.76 -2.07 17.70
C TYR A 178 -8.16 -2.52 18.15
N ASP A 179 -8.22 -3.75 18.66
CA ASP A 179 -9.39 -4.30 19.33
C ASP A 179 -9.27 -4.03 20.83
N VAL A 180 -10.17 -3.21 21.39
CA VAL A 180 -10.22 -2.95 22.83
C VAL A 180 -11.07 -4.04 23.48
N ASP A 181 -10.43 -4.91 24.25
CA ASP A 181 -11.06 -6.07 24.88
C ASP A 181 -11.93 -5.66 26.06
N SER A 182 -11.42 -4.78 26.92
CA SER A 182 -12.17 -4.21 28.04
C SER A 182 -11.64 -2.83 28.41
N VAL A 183 -12.57 -1.98 28.86
CA VAL A 183 -12.26 -0.73 29.57
C VAL A 183 -12.21 -1.03 31.06
N LEU A 184 -11.11 -0.67 31.72
CA LEU A 184 -10.87 -0.91 33.14
C LEU A 184 -11.04 0.42 33.87
N ILE A 185 -11.88 0.50 34.91
CA ILE A 185 -12.14 1.77 35.59
C ILE A 185 -12.34 1.59 37.10
N PHE A 186 -11.84 2.55 37.88
CA PHE A 186 -12.13 2.61 39.30
C PHE A 186 -13.53 3.17 39.58
N GLN A 187 -14.22 2.60 40.55
CA GLN A 187 -15.53 3.02 41.02
C GLN A 187 -15.40 4.26 41.92
N GLU A 188 -15.16 5.42 41.29
CA GLU A 188 -15.14 6.71 41.96
C GLU A 188 -16.56 7.29 42.05
N GLU A 189 -17.15 7.22 43.25
CA GLU A 189 -18.52 7.66 43.51
C GLU A 189 -18.71 9.17 43.35
N LYS A 190 -17.66 9.97 43.60
CA LYS A 190 -17.76 11.44 43.49
C LYS A 190 -18.16 11.88 42.09
N TYR A 191 -17.64 11.23 41.05
CA TYR A 191 -17.86 11.62 39.66
C TYR A 191 -18.79 10.65 38.91
N GLY A 192 -18.87 9.38 39.33
CA GLY A 192 -19.76 8.40 38.70
C GLY A 192 -19.41 8.05 37.25
N ASN A 193 -18.18 8.34 36.79
CA ASN A 193 -17.75 8.10 35.41
C ASN A 193 -17.93 6.63 34.98
N TYR A 194 -17.73 5.69 35.91
CA TYR A 194 -17.85 4.25 35.66
C TYR A 194 -19.22 3.86 35.12
N ALA A 195 -20.30 4.44 35.65
CA ALA A 195 -21.66 4.14 35.24
C ALA A 195 -21.95 4.63 33.81
N TYR A 196 -21.51 5.85 33.50
CA TYR A 196 -21.65 6.42 32.16
C TYR A 196 -20.84 5.62 31.12
N LEU A 197 -19.56 5.38 31.40
CA LEU A 197 -18.66 4.68 30.48
C LEU A 197 -19.08 3.23 30.27
N SER A 198 -19.58 2.55 31.30
CA SER A 198 -20.14 1.20 31.18
C SER A 198 -21.27 1.14 30.14
N LYS A 199 -22.25 2.04 30.26
CA LYS A 199 -23.35 2.13 29.28
C LYS A 199 -22.84 2.48 27.88
N TYR A 200 -21.96 3.48 27.78
CA TYR A 200 -21.41 3.94 26.50
C TYR A 200 -20.70 2.81 25.74
N PHE A 201 -19.83 2.05 26.43
CA PHE A 201 -19.06 0.98 25.80
C PHE A 201 -19.86 -0.28 25.55
N GLN A 202 -20.89 -0.57 26.36
CA GLN A 202 -21.82 -1.67 26.08
C GLN A 202 -22.51 -1.49 24.72
N GLU A 203 -22.93 -0.27 24.37
CA GLU A 203 -23.52 0.04 23.05
C GLU A 203 -22.52 -0.14 21.89
N LYS A 204 -21.21 -0.17 22.17
CA LYS A 204 -20.13 -0.42 21.21
C LYS A 204 -19.63 -1.87 21.24
N GLY A 205 -20.25 -2.74 22.04
CA GLY A 205 -19.82 -4.13 22.21
C GLY A 205 -18.51 -4.30 22.97
N VAL A 206 -18.10 -3.31 23.76
CA VAL A 206 -16.88 -3.34 24.58
C VAL A 206 -17.25 -3.50 26.05
N ASN A 207 -16.65 -4.49 26.72
CA ASN A 207 -16.90 -4.71 28.14
C ASN A 207 -16.24 -3.64 29.01
N THR A 208 -16.84 -3.37 30.17
CA THR A 208 -16.25 -2.50 31.20
C THR A 208 -16.08 -3.30 32.48
N THR A 209 -14.88 -3.28 33.06
CA THR A 209 -14.57 -3.90 34.36
C THR A 209 -14.42 -2.79 35.39
N ILE A 210 -15.23 -2.85 36.45
CA ILE A 210 -15.31 -1.81 37.47
C ILE A 210 -14.80 -2.40 38.78
N ILE A 211 -13.83 -1.73 39.42
CA ILE A 211 -13.29 -2.16 40.72
C ILE A 211 -13.20 -0.97 41.69
N PRO A 212 -13.20 -1.20 43.02
CA PRO A 212 -13.00 -0.13 43.99
C PRO A 212 -11.66 0.59 43.80
N PRO A 213 -11.54 1.90 44.10
CA PRO A 213 -10.27 2.62 44.04
C PRO A 213 -9.26 2.07 45.06
N PRO A 214 -7.94 2.18 44.79
CA PRO A 214 -6.91 1.83 45.76
C PRO A 214 -6.97 2.73 47.00
N PRO A 215 -6.48 2.28 48.17
CA PRO A 215 -6.35 3.12 49.35
C PRO A 215 -5.44 4.32 49.09
N GLU A 216 -5.61 5.39 49.88
CA GLU A 216 -4.68 6.52 49.87
C GLU A 216 -3.29 6.08 50.38
N GLN A 217 -2.24 6.71 49.84
CA GLN A 217 -0.87 6.38 50.19
C GLN A 217 -0.57 6.75 51.65
N ILE A 218 -0.03 5.80 52.40
CA ILE A 218 0.32 5.96 53.81
C ILE A 218 1.82 6.35 53.90
N PRO A 219 2.22 7.35 54.73
CA PRO A 219 3.62 7.76 54.83
C PRO A 219 4.58 6.67 55.31
N ASN A 220 4.09 5.74 56.14
CA ASN A 220 4.86 4.58 56.57
C ASN A 220 4.84 3.51 55.47
N LEU A 221 6.00 3.23 54.88
CA LEU A 221 6.15 2.26 53.78
C LEU A 221 5.63 0.86 54.10
N GLN A 222 5.83 0.37 55.34
CA GLN A 222 5.37 -0.97 55.69
C GLN A 222 3.85 -1.02 55.83
N GLU A 223 3.26 -0.02 56.47
CA GLU A 223 1.79 0.08 56.61
C GLU A 223 1.11 0.30 55.25
N ASP A 224 1.73 1.10 54.37
CA ASP A 224 1.27 1.30 52.99
C ASP A 224 1.29 -0.01 52.19
N GLU A 225 2.38 -0.77 52.30
CA GLU A 225 2.50 -2.08 51.67
C GLU A 225 1.46 -3.09 52.17
N GLU A 226 1.22 -3.14 53.49
CA GLU A 226 0.19 -4.00 54.08
C GLU A 226 -1.22 -3.59 53.65
N SER A 227 -1.50 -2.28 53.59
CA SER A 227 -2.76 -1.71 53.11
C SER A 227 -3.01 -2.09 51.65
N MET A 228 -2.02 -1.89 50.78
CA MET A 228 -2.10 -2.27 49.36
C MET A 228 -2.25 -3.78 49.16
N ALA A 229 -1.54 -4.61 49.94
CA ALA A 229 -1.67 -6.07 49.88
C ALA A 229 -3.08 -6.55 50.27
N SER A 230 -3.68 -5.90 51.29
CA SER A 230 -5.06 -6.13 51.70
C SER A 230 -6.05 -5.76 50.60
N TYR A 231 -5.87 -4.57 50.00
CA TYR A 231 -6.66 -4.12 48.85
C TYR A 231 -6.62 -5.11 47.69
N TYR A 232 -5.42 -5.54 47.27
CA TYR A 232 -5.28 -6.52 46.19
C TYR A 232 -5.95 -7.86 46.49
N SER A 233 -5.97 -8.28 47.75
CA SER A 233 -6.62 -9.52 48.17
C SER A 233 -8.14 -9.40 48.16
N SER A 234 -8.66 -8.26 48.62
CA SER A 234 -10.09 -7.92 48.59
C SER A 234 -10.62 -7.88 47.15
N VAL A 235 -9.97 -7.14 46.26
CA VAL A 235 -10.44 -7.00 44.86
C VAL A 235 -10.30 -8.32 44.09
N ALA A 236 -9.26 -9.12 44.32
CA ALA A 236 -9.16 -10.45 43.71
C ALA A 236 -10.32 -11.38 44.13
N GLN A 237 -10.87 -11.20 45.33
CA GLN A 237 -12.01 -11.98 45.83
C GLN A 237 -13.37 -11.47 45.33
N SER A 238 -13.46 -10.28 44.74
CA SER A 238 -14.75 -9.72 44.26
C SER A 238 -15.31 -10.44 43.03
N GLY A 239 -14.47 -11.18 42.30
CA GLY A 239 -14.85 -11.89 41.08
C GLY A 239 -14.77 -11.06 39.79
N GLU A 240 -14.61 -9.74 39.88
CA GLU A 240 -14.59 -8.85 38.69
C GLU A 240 -13.39 -9.13 37.77
N ILE A 241 -12.20 -9.29 38.35
CA ILE A 241 -10.98 -9.61 37.59
C ILE A 241 -11.05 -11.04 37.03
N GLU A 242 -11.73 -11.96 37.73
CA GLU A 242 -11.97 -13.30 37.24
C GLU A 242 -12.88 -13.31 36.02
N ALA A 243 -14.01 -12.59 36.08
CA ALA A 243 -14.95 -12.44 34.98
C ALA A 243 -14.29 -11.79 33.75
N LEU A 244 -13.45 -10.77 33.97
CA LEU A 244 -12.63 -10.18 32.90
C LEU A 244 -11.75 -11.23 32.21
N LEU A 245 -10.94 -11.97 32.98
CA LEU A 245 -10.03 -12.98 32.41
C LEU A 245 -10.77 -14.08 31.65
N GLU A 246 -11.95 -14.49 32.13
CA GLU A 246 -12.79 -15.49 31.45
C GLU A 246 -13.35 -14.95 30.14
N ALA A 247 -13.90 -13.74 30.14
CA ALA A 247 -14.42 -13.08 28.94
C ALA A 247 -13.32 -12.87 27.89
N SER A 248 -12.15 -12.38 28.29
CA SER A 248 -10.98 -12.21 27.42
C SER A 248 -10.49 -13.56 26.87
N SER A 249 -10.48 -14.62 27.69
CA SER A 249 -10.12 -15.97 27.22
C SER A 249 -11.10 -16.48 26.16
N GLN A 250 -12.40 -16.28 26.35
CA GLN A 250 -13.42 -16.68 25.37
C GLN A 250 -13.27 -15.90 24.06
N ARG A 251 -13.05 -14.58 24.14
CA ARG A 251 -12.79 -13.74 22.94
C ARG A 251 -11.56 -14.17 22.17
N ASN A 252 -10.46 -14.49 22.86
CA ASN A 252 -9.26 -14.99 22.20
C ASN A 252 -9.51 -16.33 21.49
N ILE A 253 -10.26 -17.24 22.11
CA ILE A 253 -10.64 -18.52 21.48
C ILE A 253 -11.50 -18.25 20.24
N ALA A 254 -12.54 -17.42 20.35
CA ALA A 254 -13.42 -17.08 19.24
C ALA A 254 -12.66 -16.42 18.07
N ARG A 255 -11.75 -15.47 18.35
CA ARG A 255 -10.90 -14.84 17.32
C ARG A 255 -10.09 -15.88 16.54
N ILE A 256 -9.51 -16.86 17.23
CA ILE A 256 -8.70 -17.90 16.59
C ILE A 256 -9.60 -18.83 15.76
N GLU A 257 -10.73 -19.26 16.30
CA GLU A 257 -11.68 -20.13 15.58
C GLU A 257 -12.24 -19.45 14.33
N ASP A 258 -12.58 -18.16 14.42
CA ASP A 258 -13.04 -17.39 13.26
C ASP A 258 -11.96 -17.31 12.18
N LEU A 259 -10.72 -16.98 12.56
CA LEU A 259 -9.58 -16.88 11.64
C LEU A 259 -9.30 -18.21 10.93
N GLU A 260 -9.36 -19.33 11.64
CA GLU A 260 -9.14 -20.66 11.07
C GLU A 260 -10.27 -21.10 10.11
N GLN A 261 -11.50 -20.64 10.36
CA GLN A 261 -12.63 -20.94 9.49
C GLN A 261 -12.76 -19.97 8.30
N MET A 262 -12.00 -18.86 8.27
CA MET A 262 -12.13 -17.83 7.24
C MET A 262 -12.03 -18.39 5.83
N ALA A 263 -11.01 -19.22 5.55
CA ALA A 263 -10.79 -19.78 4.22
C ALA A 263 -11.94 -20.68 3.77
N THR A 264 -12.43 -21.55 4.66
CA THR A 264 -13.57 -22.44 4.38
C THR A 264 -14.84 -21.64 4.11
N LYS A 265 -15.18 -20.70 5.00
CA LYS A 265 -16.35 -19.82 4.84
C LYS A 265 -16.25 -18.98 3.56
N ALA A 266 -15.06 -18.52 3.20
CA ALA A 266 -14.86 -17.74 1.98
C ALA A 266 -15.03 -18.59 0.71
N HIS A 267 -14.47 -19.80 0.68
CA HIS A 267 -14.67 -20.75 -0.42
C HIS A 267 -16.17 -21.05 -0.66
N GLU A 268 -16.97 -21.14 0.40
CA GLU A 268 -18.41 -21.40 0.29
C GLU A 268 -19.24 -20.20 -0.17
N LYS A 269 -18.78 -18.97 0.09
CA LYS A 269 -19.62 -17.77 0.02
C LYS A 269 -19.15 -16.70 -0.96
N ILE A 270 -17.89 -16.73 -1.39
CA ILE A 270 -17.27 -15.65 -2.19
C ILE A 270 -16.98 -16.13 -3.61
N TRP A 271 -17.40 -15.33 -4.58
CA TRP A 271 -16.98 -15.49 -5.97
C TRP A 271 -15.79 -14.55 -6.25
N TYR A 272 -14.59 -15.13 -6.38
CA TYR A 272 -13.37 -14.36 -6.57
C TYR A 272 -13.19 -13.85 -8.01
N PRO A 273 -12.74 -12.60 -8.21
CA PRO A 273 -12.40 -12.08 -9.53
C PRO A 273 -11.13 -12.76 -10.07
N PHE A 274 -11.05 -12.92 -11.39
CA PHE A 274 -9.90 -13.52 -12.10
C PHE A 274 -9.40 -14.85 -11.52
N THR A 275 -10.29 -15.65 -10.93
CA THR A 275 -9.95 -16.91 -10.28
C THR A 275 -10.85 -18.03 -10.80
N GLN A 276 -10.25 -19.13 -11.27
CA GLN A 276 -11.02 -20.30 -11.69
C GLN A 276 -11.50 -21.07 -10.46
N MET A 277 -12.77 -20.86 -10.10
CA MET A 277 -13.40 -21.42 -8.90
C MET A 277 -13.30 -22.96 -8.82
N LYS A 278 -13.26 -23.67 -9.97
CA LYS A 278 -13.10 -25.13 -10.00
C LYS A 278 -11.77 -25.62 -9.39
N HIS A 279 -10.72 -24.80 -9.46
CA HIS A 279 -9.38 -25.14 -8.97
C HIS A 279 -9.08 -24.48 -7.61
N LEU A 280 -9.96 -23.58 -7.16
CA LEU A 280 -9.84 -22.98 -5.85
C LEU A 280 -10.30 -23.98 -4.78
N SER A 281 -9.60 -24.02 -3.66
CA SER A 281 -10.01 -24.75 -2.47
C SER A 281 -9.77 -23.90 -1.23
N ALA A 282 -10.39 -24.24 -0.11
CA ALA A 282 -10.10 -23.59 1.17
C ALA A 282 -8.58 -23.57 1.49
N LYS A 283 -7.85 -24.62 1.12
CA LYS A 283 -6.40 -24.74 1.38
C LYS A 283 -5.53 -23.73 0.60
N THR A 284 -6.05 -23.23 -0.52
CA THR A 284 -5.34 -22.27 -1.39
C THR A 284 -5.74 -20.82 -1.10
N ILE A 285 -6.72 -20.59 -0.22
CA ILE A 285 -7.12 -19.25 0.21
C ILE A 285 -6.28 -18.88 1.42
N LEU A 286 -5.57 -17.76 1.34
CA LEU A 286 -4.72 -17.25 2.42
C LEU A 286 -5.53 -16.35 3.36
N PRO A 287 -5.80 -16.75 4.62
CA PRO A 287 -6.45 -15.88 5.58
C PRO A 287 -5.51 -14.76 6.02
N ILE A 288 -5.97 -13.52 5.93
CA ILE A 288 -5.27 -12.32 6.40
C ILE A 288 -6.02 -11.80 7.63
N ASP A 289 -5.39 -11.80 8.80
CA ASP A 289 -5.95 -11.22 10.04
C ASP A 289 -5.88 -9.69 9.99
N SER A 290 -4.74 -9.16 9.56
CA SER A 290 -4.51 -7.73 9.47
C SER A 290 -3.34 -7.39 8.55
N ALA A 291 -3.15 -6.10 8.30
CA ALA A 291 -2.03 -5.58 7.52
C ALA A 291 -1.51 -4.27 8.15
N TYR A 292 -0.20 -4.04 8.06
CA TYR A 292 0.46 -2.80 8.48
C TYR A 292 1.82 -2.61 7.77
N GLY A 293 2.09 -1.40 7.28
CA GLY A 293 3.25 -1.16 6.43
C GLY A 293 3.17 -2.04 5.18
N ASP A 294 4.25 -2.72 4.81
CA ASP A 294 4.27 -3.58 3.62
C ASP A 294 3.84 -5.03 3.88
N TYR A 295 3.38 -5.36 5.10
CA TYR A 295 3.18 -6.74 5.52
C TYR A 295 1.74 -7.02 5.93
N PHE A 296 1.22 -8.14 5.42
CA PHE A 296 0.09 -8.87 5.98
C PHE A 296 0.52 -9.66 7.21
N GLN A 297 -0.46 -10.00 8.04
CA GLN A 297 -0.37 -10.98 9.11
C GLN A 297 -1.29 -12.13 8.73
N THR A 298 -0.70 -13.22 8.23
CA THR A 298 -1.44 -14.33 7.63
C THR A 298 -1.46 -15.53 8.54
N LEU A 299 -2.56 -16.28 8.51
CA LEU A 299 -2.60 -17.56 9.21
C LEU A 299 -1.68 -18.56 8.49
N SER A 300 -0.72 -19.14 9.22
CA SER A 300 0.21 -20.13 8.65
C SER A 300 -0.54 -21.38 8.16
N THR A 301 -0.50 -21.65 6.86
CA THR A 301 -1.10 -22.83 6.21
C THR A 301 -0.31 -24.12 6.47
N GLN A 302 0.83 -24.05 7.17
CA GLN A 302 1.74 -25.19 7.37
C GLN A 302 1.19 -26.31 8.28
N HIS A 303 0.02 -26.14 8.90
CA HIS A 303 -0.44 -27.03 9.97
C HIS A 303 -1.39 -28.16 9.59
N GLU A 304 -1.77 -28.31 8.32
CA GLU A 304 -2.63 -29.43 7.90
C GLU A 304 -1.88 -30.66 7.33
N SER A 305 -0.57 -30.56 7.04
CA SER A 305 0.18 -31.69 6.44
C SER A 305 0.77 -32.69 7.45
N ARG A 306 0.52 -32.54 8.76
CA ARG A 306 0.81 -33.58 9.75
C ARG A 306 -0.35 -33.73 10.72
N ALA A 307 -1.07 -34.85 10.56
CA ALA A 307 -1.95 -35.35 11.59
C ALA A 307 -1.22 -35.42 12.95
N GLN A 308 -1.95 -35.04 14.02
CA GLN A 308 -1.59 -35.17 15.44
C GLN A 308 -0.67 -34.09 16.04
N GLU A 309 -1.11 -32.83 16.05
CA GLU A 309 -1.15 -31.91 17.23
C GLU A 309 -1.34 -30.45 16.75
N PRO A 310 -2.21 -29.64 17.37
CA PRO A 310 -2.37 -28.23 17.00
C PRO A 310 -1.06 -27.47 17.23
N ALA A 311 -0.72 -26.56 16.31
CA ALA A 311 0.42 -25.67 16.40
C ALA A 311 0.47 -24.97 17.77
N ARG A 312 1.57 -25.15 18.50
CA ARG A 312 1.68 -24.67 19.89
C ARG A 312 2.28 -23.26 20.04
N GLY A 313 2.79 -22.69 18.94
CA GLY A 313 3.45 -21.37 18.87
C GLY A 313 2.58 -20.23 18.30
N ASN A 314 3.22 -19.15 17.82
CA ASN A 314 2.51 -18.04 17.18
C ASN A 314 1.80 -18.50 15.90
N LEU A 315 0.53 -18.15 15.75
CA LEU A 315 -0.31 -18.59 14.63
C LEU A 315 -0.11 -17.75 13.36
N LEU A 316 0.26 -16.48 13.53
CA LEU A 316 0.38 -15.52 12.45
C LEU A 316 1.82 -15.45 11.92
N THR A 317 1.95 -15.33 10.61
CA THR A 317 3.22 -15.14 9.92
C THR A 317 3.20 -13.80 9.18
N PRO A 318 4.22 -12.92 9.36
CA PRO A 318 4.34 -11.74 8.55
C PRO A 318 4.53 -12.16 7.09
N THR A 319 3.75 -11.58 6.19
CA THR A 319 3.85 -11.88 4.76
C THR A 319 3.92 -10.57 3.98
N LEU A 320 5.03 -10.32 3.30
CA LEU A 320 5.20 -9.13 2.45
C LEU A 320 4.14 -9.13 1.36
N ASP A 321 3.43 -8.03 1.19
CA ASP A 321 2.54 -7.80 0.06
C ASP A 321 3.35 -7.39 -1.18
N GLY A 322 4.03 -8.37 -1.78
CA GLY A 322 4.78 -8.18 -3.02
C GLY A 322 3.87 -7.78 -4.20
N SER A 323 2.58 -8.08 -4.14
CA SER A 323 1.63 -7.71 -5.19
C SER A 323 1.22 -6.23 -5.16
N GLY A 324 1.54 -5.53 -4.06
CA GLY A 324 1.02 -4.21 -3.75
C GLY A 324 -0.51 -4.16 -3.73
N SER A 325 -1.16 -5.24 -3.29
CA SER A 325 -2.61 -5.48 -3.33
C SER A 325 -3.22 -5.00 -4.64
N TRP A 326 -2.78 -5.61 -5.74
CA TRP A 326 -3.15 -5.23 -7.11
C TRP A 326 -2.66 -3.84 -7.51
N TRP A 327 -1.40 -3.56 -7.17
CA TRP A 327 -0.68 -2.32 -7.51
C TRP A 327 -1.26 -1.03 -6.91
N THR A 328 -2.16 -1.16 -5.93
CA THR A 328 -2.80 -0.03 -5.23
C THR A 328 -1.95 0.52 -4.10
N GLN A 329 -1.19 -0.35 -3.42
CA GLN A 329 -0.46 0.03 -2.21
C GLN A 329 0.68 1.02 -2.50
N GLY A 330 0.72 2.07 -1.68
CA GLY A 330 1.65 3.19 -1.84
C GLY A 330 2.32 3.65 -0.57
N LEU A 331 1.56 3.85 0.52
CA LEU A 331 2.05 4.40 1.78
C LEU A 331 2.00 3.36 2.93
N GLY A 332 1.94 2.09 2.55
CA GLY A 332 1.76 0.95 3.45
C GLY A 332 0.31 0.78 3.93
N HIS A 333 -0.02 -0.45 4.28
CA HIS A 333 -1.27 -0.85 4.89
C HIS A 333 -1.46 -0.18 6.26
N GLY A 334 -2.71 0.08 6.63
CA GLY A 334 -3.07 0.57 7.96
C GLY A 334 -2.41 1.91 8.33
N ASN A 335 -2.13 2.77 7.35
CA ASN A 335 -1.48 4.06 7.55
C ASN A 335 -2.36 4.99 8.43
N PRO A 336 -1.89 5.42 9.62
CA PRO A 336 -2.69 6.23 10.53
C PRO A 336 -3.06 7.61 9.96
N ALA A 337 -2.19 8.22 9.17
CA ALA A 337 -2.45 9.54 8.60
C ALA A 337 -3.57 9.49 7.54
N LEU A 338 -3.56 8.47 6.67
CA LEU A 338 -4.64 8.26 5.71
C LEU A 338 -5.96 7.88 6.40
N SER A 339 -5.90 7.06 7.46
CA SER A 339 -7.07 6.68 8.25
C SER A 339 -7.71 7.90 8.92
N LEU A 340 -6.91 8.80 9.47
CA LEU A 340 -7.37 10.07 10.04
C LEU A 340 -7.95 11.00 8.97
N ALA A 341 -7.33 11.09 7.79
CA ALA A 341 -7.86 11.87 6.66
C ALA A 341 -9.25 11.35 6.23
N ALA A 342 -9.41 10.03 6.13
CA ALA A 342 -10.68 9.40 5.82
C ALA A 342 -11.73 9.66 6.91
N ALA A 343 -11.38 9.48 8.18
CA ALA A 343 -12.28 9.71 9.31
C ALA A 343 -12.75 11.17 9.37
N TYR A 344 -11.81 12.11 9.21
CA TYR A 344 -12.11 13.55 9.16
C TYR A 344 -13.10 13.89 8.04
N ALA A 345 -12.82 13.45 6.81
CA ALA A 345 -13.70 13.71 5.67
C ALA A 345 -15.07 13.04 5.84
N SER A 346 -15.10 11.83 6.41
CA SER A 346 -16.35 11.10 6.68
C SER A 346 -17.21 11.86 7.69
N GLY A 347 -16.63 12.31 8.80
CA GLY A 347 -17.35 13.09 9.81
C GLY A 347 -17.79 14.48 9.32
N ARG A 348 -17.01 15.09 8.40
CA ARG A 348 -17.31 16.43 7.88
C ARG A 348 -18.32 16.43 6.72
N TYR A 349 -18.25 15.44 5.83
CA TYR A 349 -19.00 15.46 4.56
C TYR A 349 -19.86 14.22 4.35
N GLY A 350 -19.45 13.05 4.83
CA GLY A 350 -20.00 11.78 4.35
C GLY A 350 -19.91 11.70 2.82
N HIS A 351 -21.04 11.51 2.16
CA HIS A 351 -21.17 11.65 0.71
C HIS A 351 -22.11 12.80 0.35
N CYS A 352 -21.62 13.72 -0.47
CA CYS A 352 -22.39 14.80 -1.09
C CYS A 352 -22.41 14.59 -2.60
N ILE A 353 -23.54 14.90 -3.25
CA ILE A 353 -23.63 14.96 -4.71
C ILE A 353 -22.55 15.90 -5.25
N PHE A 354 -21.98 15.59 -6.43
CA PHE A 354 -20.94 16.39 -7.10
C PHE A 354 -21.44 17.14 -8.34
N ALA A 355 -22.54 16.70 -8.95
CA ALA A 355 -23.11 17.35 -10.12
C ALA A 355 -23.56 18.78 -9.76
N SER A 356 -22.94 19.78 -10.37
CA SER A 356 -23.17 21.22 -10.12
C SER A 356 -22.94 21.66 -8.66
N THR A 357 -22.08 20.96 -7.93
CA THR A 357 -21.70 21.24 -6.54
C THR A 357 -20.20 21.03 -6.36
N ILE A 358 -19.63 21.54 -5.28
CA ILE A 358 -18.20 21.42 -5.01
C ILE A 358 -17.92 21.29 -3.51
N HIS A 359 -16.84 20.61 -3.17
CA HIS A 359 -16.32 20.55 -1.81
C HIS A 359 -14.80 20.76 -1.80
N ALA A 360 -14.27 21.16 -0.65
CA ALA A 360 -12.86 21.55 -0.55
C ALA A 360 -11.86 20.42 -0.91
N PRO A 361 -12.06 19.14 -0.53
CA PRO A 361 -11.14 18.07 -0.89
C PRO A 361 -10.99 17.85 -2.39
N SER A 362 -12.10 17.81 -3.15
CA SER A 362 -12.05 17.65 -4.61
C SER A 362 -11.35 18.83 -5.28
N LEU A 363 -11.72 20.07 -4.96
CA LEU A 363 -11.09 21.26 -5.55
C LEU A 363 -9.58 21.30 -5.30
N LYS A 364 -9.15 21.00 -4.07
CA LYS A 364 -7.72 20.94 -3.72
C LYS A 364 -6.99 19.84 -4.49
N LEU A 365 -7.59 18.65 -4.59
CA LEU A 365 -7.03 17.54 -5.35
C LEU A 365 -6.89 17.89 -6.83
N ALA A 366 -7.89 18.53 -7.44
CA ALA A 366 -7.81 18.99 -8.83
C ALA A 366 -6.63 19.96 -9.04
N GLY A 367 -6.51 20.97 -8.17
CA GLY A 367 -5.39 21.92 -8.23
C GLY A 367 -4.03 21.27 -8.03
N HIS A 368 -3.93 20.30 -7.11
CA HIS A 368 -2.70 19.55 -6.85
C HIS A 368 -2.27 18.73 -8.07
N LEU A 369 -3.19 17.99 -8.70
CA LEU A 369 -2.92 17.20 -9.91
C LEU A 369 -2.47 18.10 -11.07
N LEU A 370 -3.22 19.16 -11.37
CA LEU A 370 -2.90 20.07 -12.48
C LEU A 370 -1.53 20.75 -12.31
N THR A 371 -1.14 21.06 -11.07
CA THR A 371 0.17 21.65 -10.78
C THR A 371 1.30 20.61 -10.94
N ASN A 372 1.14 19.42 -10.37
CA ASN A 372 2.24 18.45 -10.24
C ASN A 372 2.44 17.56 -11.46
N LEU A 373 1.44 17.43 -12.34
CA LEU A 373 1.62 16.77 -13.64
C LEU A 373 2.61 17.51 -14.55
N LYS A 374 2.89 18.79 -14.29
CA LYS A 374 3.82 19.63 -15.06
C LYS A 374 3.58 19.57 -16.58
N ASN A 375 2.31 19.40 -16.97
CA ASN A 375 1.87 19.38 -18.35
C ASN A 375 1.05 20.65 -18.62
N PRO A 376 1.57 21.62 -19.40
CA PRO A 376 0.90 22.90 -19.63
C PRO A 376 -0.39 22.78 -20.46
N ARG A 377 -0.66 21.61 -21.05
CA ARG A 377 -1.89 21.35 -21.82
C ARG A 377 -3.08 21.11 -20.91
N LEU A 378 -2.88 20.46 -19.77
CA LEU A 378 -3.94 19.95 -18.90
C LEU A 378 -4.55 21.07 -18.06
N SER A 379 -5.88 21.16 -18.04
CA SER A 379 -6.59 22.26 -17.38
C SER A 379 -7.91 21.84 -16.70
N ARG A 380 -8.38 20.60 -16.91
CA ARG A 380 -9.67 20.10 -16.38
C ARG A 380 -9.50 18.73 -15.75
N VAL A 381 -10.25 18.47 -14.68
CA VAL A 381 -10.25 17.18 -13.95
C VAL A 381 -11.67 16.66 -13.89
N PHE A 382 -11.86 15.43 -14.34
CA PHE A 382 -13.10 14.67 -14.21
C PHE A 382 -12.90 13.55 -13.18
N TYR A 383 -13.91 13.28 -12.35
CA TYR A 383 -13.85 12.24 -11.31
C TYR A 383 -14.69 11.01 -11.67
N SER A 384 -14.13 9.83 -11.47
CA SER A 384 -14.83 8.55 -11.59
C SER A 384 -14.41 7.58 -10.48
N ASP A 385 -14.89 6.34 -10.52
CA ASP A 385 -14.76 5.42 -9.40
C ASP A 385 -13.48 4.57 -9.44
N ASN A 386 -13.04 4.16 -10.63
CA ASN A 386 -11.85 3.31 -10.81
C ASN A 386 -11.20 3.50 -12.20
N GLY A 387 -10.08 2.81 -12.43
CA GLY A 387 -9.33 2.91 -13.69
C GLY A 387 -10.15 2.61 -14.94
N SER A 388 -10.96 1.55 -14.94
CA SER A 388 -11.80 1.17 -16.10
C SER A 388 -12.79 2.28 -16.46
N THR A 389 -13.46 2.86 -15.44
CA THR A 389 -14.39 3.97 -15.67
C THR A 389 -13.66 5.24 -16.13
N GLY A 390 -12.44 5.48 -15.61
CA GLY A 390 -11.59 6.59 -16.04
C GLY A 390 -11.15 6.48 -17.49
N MET A 391 -10.82 5.27 -17.94
CA MET A 391 -10.48 4.99 -19.34
C MET A 391 -11.67 5.11 -20.28
N GLU A 392 -12.87 4.70 -19.85
CA GLU A 392 -14.10 4.96 -20.62
C GLU A 392 -14.42 6.45 -20.74
N VAL A 393 -14.18 7.24 -19.69
CA VAL A 393 -14.28 8.70 -19.74
C VAL A 393 -13.25 9.26 -20.74
N ALA A 394 -11.99 8.83 -20.63
CA ALA A 394 -10.90 9.32 -21.48
C ALA A 394 -11.14 9.03 -22.96
N VAL A 395 -11.57 7.82 -23.32
CA VAL A 395 -11.84 7.50 -24.73
C VAL A 395 -13.06 8.26 -25.26
N LYS A 396 -14.12 8.46 -24.47
CA LYS A 396 -15.25 9.32 -24.87
C LYS A 396 -14.80 10.75 -25.15
N MET A 397 -13.93 11.29 -24.29
CA MET A 397 -13.31 12.60 -24.47
C MET A 397 -12.53 12.70 -25.79
N ALA A 398 -11.61 11.76 -26.03
CA ALA A 398 -10.77 11.76 -27.23
C ALA A 398 -11.57 11.57 -28.51
N LEU A 399 -12.45 10.55 -28.56
CA LEU A 399 -13.24 10.26 -29.76
C LEU A 399 -14.18 11.41 -30.13
N THR A 400 -14.76 12.10 -29.14
CA THR A 400 -15.63 13.26 -29.40
C THR A 400 -14.82 14.42 -29.97
N ALA A 401 -13.68 14.75 -29.36
CA ALA A 401 -12.80 15.80 -29.85
C ALA A 401 -12.30 15.52 -31.28
N ALA A 402 -11.84 14.30 -31.55
CA ALA A 402 -11.41 13.90 -32.88
C ALA A 402 -12.58 13.88 -33.89
N SER A 403 -13.76 13.43 -33.51
CA SER A 403 -14.95 13.39 -34.41
C SER A 403 -15.55 14.76 -34.71
N LYS A 404 -15.32 15.77 -33.86
CA LYS A 404 -15.68 17.17 -34.16
C LYS A 404 -14.61 17.83 -35.02
N HIS A 405 -13.34 17.51 -34.81
CA HIS A 405 -12.24 18.07 -35.59
C HIS A 405 -12.17 17.48 -37.00
N TYR A 406 -12.28 16.16 -37.14
CA TYR A 406 -12.39 15.46 -38.42
C TYR A 406 -13.85 15.20 -38.70
N SER A 407 -14.35 15.46 -39.92
CA SER A 407 -15.77 15.46 -40.31
C SER A 407 -16.52 14.10 -40.20
N TRP A 408 -16.08 13.18 -39.33
CA TRP A 408 -16.68 11.88 -39.05
C TRP A 408 -18.05 11.98 -38.37
N GLY A 409 -18.29 13.02 -37.56
CA GLY A 409 -19.54 13.23 -36.84
C GLY A 409 -20.77 13.43 -37.75
N ASN A 410 -20.56 13.80 -39.01
CA ASN A 410 -21.64 14.04 -39.98
C ASN A 410 -22.29 12.73 -40.48
N ASN A 411 -21.68 11.57 -40.23
CA ASN A 411 -22.26 10.26 -40.55
C ASN A 411 -22.24 9.33 -39.31
N PRO A 412 -23.42 8.98 -38.76
CA PRO A 412 -23.54 8.08 -37.61
C PRO A 412 -22.95 6.67 -37.82
N GLU A 413 -22.89 6.16 -39.05
CA GLU A 413 -22.27 4.86 -39.34
C GLU A 413 -20.75 4.93 -39.23
N THR A 414 -20.15 6.00 -39.75
CA THR A 414 -18.71 6.25 -39.69
C THR A 414 -18.25 6.52 -38.26
N SER A 415 -18.96 7.37 -37.50
CA SER A 415 -18.58 7.73 -36.13
C SER A 415 -18.63 6.53 -35.16
N ARG A 416 -19.50 5.54 -35.40
CA ARG A 416 -19.62 4.32 -34.59
C ARG A 416 -18.51 3.29 -34.86
N GLN A 417 -17.74 3.47 -35.92
CA GLN A 417 -16.66 2.56 -36.36
C GLN A 417 -15.26 3.13 -36.09
N VAL A 418 -15.14 4.30 -35.47
CA VAL A 418 -13.85 4.88 -35.09
C VAL A 418 -13.23 4.05 -33.95
N GLY A 419 -12.05 3.50 -34.19
CA GLY A 419 -11.25 2.78 -33.21
C GLY A 419 -10.17 3.65 -32.57
N ILE A 420 -9.22 3.00 -31.92
CA ILE A 420 -8.04 3.64 -31.32
C ILE A 420 -6.75 2.99 -31.83
N ILE A 421 -5.63 3.66 -31.60
CA ILE A 421 -4.30 3.10 -31.80
C ILE A 421 -3.72 2.78 -30.42
N GLY A 422 -3.18 1.59 -30.24
CA GLY A 422 -2.58 1.17 -28.98
C GLY A 422 -1.46 0.16 -29.17
N LEU A 423 -1.09 -0.50 -28.07
CA LEU A 423 0.01 -1.44 -28.01
C LEU A 423 -0.50 -2.86 -27.72
N LYS A 424 0.13 -3.87 -28.32
CA LYS A 424 -0.15 -5.27 -27.97
C LYS A 424 0.21 -5.53 -26.51
N GLY A 425 -0.61 -6.34 -25.84
CA GLY A 425 -0.52 -6.57 -24.40
C GLY A 425 -0.96 -5.40 -23.50
N SER A 426 -1.48 -4.29 -24.02
CA SER A 426 -1.98 -3.21 -23.17
C SER A 426 -3.26 -3.61 -22.42
N TYR A 427 -3.49 -3.03 -21.26
CA TYR A 427 -4.66 -3.25 -20.43
C TYR A 427 -5.19 -1.94 -19.86
N HIS A 428 -6.48 -1.69 -20.06
CA HIS A 428 -7.13 -0.43 -19.68
C HIS A 428 -8.34 -0.61 -18.74
N GLY A 429 -8.62 -1.84 -18.31
CA GLY A 429 -9.73 -2.16 -17.40
C GLY A 429 -10.74 -3.14 -17.98
N ASP A 430 -11.74 -3.48 -17.15
CA ASP A 430 -12.63 -4.62 -17.36
C ASP A 430 -14.07 -4.25 -17.73
N THR A 431 -14.40 -2.96 -17.77
CA THR A 431 -15.67 -2.53 -18.35
C THR A 431 -15.61 -2.65 -19.86
N ILE A 432 -16.74 -2.84 -20.54
CA ILE A 432 -16.72 -3.20 -21.95
C ILE A 432 -16.04 -2.14 -22.83
N GLY A 433 -16.24 -0.85 -22.53
CA GLY A 433 -15.58 0.22 -23.27
C GLY A 433 -14.06 0.16 -23.10
N ALA A 434 -13.58 -0.15 -21.89
CA ALA A 434 -12.16 -0.29 -21.58
C ALA A 434 -11.56 -1.55 -22.22
N MET A 435 -12.27 -2.69 -22.21
CA MET A 435 -11.82 -3.92 -22.87
C MET A 435 -11.63 -3.72 -24.37
N ASP A 436 -12.52 -2.97 -25.03
CA ASP A 436 -12.43 -2.64 -26.45
C ASP A 436 -11.20 -1.77 -26.80
N LEU A 437 -10.52 -1.18 -25.80
CA LEU A 437 -9.26 -0.44 -25.94
C LEU A 437 -8.01 -1.31 -25.87
N SER A 438 -8.16 -2.64 -25.84
CA SER A 438 -7.05 -3.58 -25.82
C SER A 438 -7.17 -4.62 -26.93
N GLU A 439 -6.04 -5.21 -27.33
CA GLU A 439 -6.03 -6.36 -28.24
C GLU A 439 -6.71 -7.59 -27.64
N GLY A 440 -7.02 -8.57 -28.49
CA GLY A 440 -7.57 -9.85 -28.07
C GLY A 440 -6.59 -10.56 -27.13
N SER A 441 -7.06 -10.91 -25.93
CA SER A 441 -6.28 -11.59 -24.91
C SER A 441 -7.16 -12.46 -24.00
N VAL A 442 -6.51 -13.16 -23.06
CA VAL A 442 -7.16 -13.97 -22.02
C VAL A 442 -8.18 -13.19 -21.17
N TYR A 443 -8.07 -11.86 -21.12
CA TYR A 443 -8.95 -10.99 -20.33
C TYR A 443 -10.28 -10.68 -21.02
N ASN A 444 -10.32 -10.64 -22.36
CA ASN A 444 -11.44 -10.05 -23.11
C ASN A 444 -12.01 -10.94 -24.23
N GLU A 445 -11.25 -11.85 -24.84
CA GLU A 445 -11.71 -12.65 -26.00
C GLU A 445 -12.93 -13.53 -25.71
N LYS A 446 -13.06 -13.98 -24.46
CA LYS A 446 -14.20 -14.82 -24.02
C LYS A 446 -15.43 -14.00 -23.63
N VAL A 447 -15.35 -12.67 -23.65
CA VAL A 447 -16.45 -11.81 -23.27
C VAL A 447 -17.33 -11.57 -24.51
N HIS A 448 -18.58 -12.02 -24.48
CA HIS A 448 -19.46 -12.12 -25.66
C HIS A 448 -19.64 -10.85 -26.51
N TRP A 449 -19.47 -9.67 -25.92
CA TRP A 449 -19.62 -8.38 -26.59
C TRP A 449 -18.29 -7.66 -26.89
N TYR A 450 -17.15 -8.25 -26.55
CA TYR A 450 -15.83 -7.71 -26.91
C TYR A 450 -15.67 -7.70 -28.43
N LYS A 451 -15.14 -6.59 -28.96
CA LYS A 451 -14.88 -6.44 -30.39
C LYS A 451 -13.41 -6.20 -30.70
N GLY A 452 -12.67 -5.55 -29.79
CA GLY A 452 -11.31 -5.06 -30.05
C GLY A 452 -11.33 -3.97 -31.12
N ARG A 453 -11.41 -2.71 -30.68
CA ARG A 453 -11.66 -1.57 -31.58
C ARG A 453 -10.39 -0.76 -31.80
N GLY A 454 -9.38 -1.37 -32.43
CA GLY A 454 -8.15 -0.63 -32.68
C GLY A 454 -7.10 -1.31 -33.53
N LEU A 455 -6.01 -0.57 -33.74
CA LEU A 455 -4.76 -1.04 -34.31
C LEU A 455 -3.72 -1.18 -33.18
N TRP A 456 -3.08 -2.34 -33.10
CA TRP A 456 -2.18 -2.69 -31.99
C TRP A 456 -0.76 -2.91 -32.50
N PHE A 457 0.17 -2.05 -32.06
CA PHE A 457 1.58 -2.18 -32.39
C PHE A 457 2.28 -3.20 -31.49
N ASP A 458 3.13 -4.03 -32.07
CA ASP A 458 4.08 -4.85 -31.31
C ASP A 458 4.96 -3.94 -30.42
N VAL A 459 5.34 -4.45 -29.25
CA VAL A 459 6.04 -3.68 -28.22
C VAL A 459 7.53 -4.06 -28.23
N PRO A 460 8.44 -3.17 -28.69
CA PRO A 460 9.87 -3.35 -28.48
C PRO A 460 10.16 -3.31 -26.98
N LYS A 461 10.86 -4.31 -26.46
CA LYS A 461 11.05 -4.51 -25.01
C LYS A 461 12.44 -4.08 -24.60
N ALA A 462 12.57 -3.50 -23.41
CA ALA A 462 13.85 -3.23 -22.79
C ALA A 462 13.92 -3.91 -21.42
N TRP A 463 15.04 -4.57 -21.09
CA TRP A 463 15.28 -5.09 -19.75
C TRP A 463 16.77 -5.34 -19.50
N MET A 464 17.15 -5.57 -18.25
CA MET A 464 18.51 -5.98 -17.91
C MET A 464 18.68 -7.50 -18.10
N LYS A 465 19.74 -7.89 -18.80
CA LYS A 465 20.18 -9.27 -19.02
C LYS A 465 21.71 -9.32 -18.98
N ASP A 466 22.28 -10.26 -18.23
CA ASP A 466 23.73 -10.41 -18.09
C ASP A 466 24.45 -9.08 -17.75
N GLY A 467 23.86 -8.31 -16.84
CA GLY A 467 24.37 -7.02 -16.38
C GLY A 467 24.26 -5.85 -17.36
N LYS A 468 23.64 -6.02 -18.52
CA LYS A 468 23.42 -4.95 -19.51
C LYS A 468 21.96 -4.72 -19.80
N TRP A 469 21.60 -3.48 -20.13
CA TRP A 469 20.26 -3.13 -20.60
C TRP A 469 20.16 -3.42 -22.09
N VAL A 470 19.29 -4.35 -22.46
CA VAL A 470 19.14 -4.80 -23.85
C VAL A 470 17.78 -4.35 -24.36
N VAL A 471 17.77 -3.72 -25.54
CA VAL A 471 16.57 -3.36 -26.28
C VAL A 471 16.36 -4.38 -27.38
N TYR A 472 15.19 -5.01 -27.37
CA TYR A 472 14.77 -5.99 -28.36
C TYR A 472 13.76 -5.38 -29.32
N ASP A 473 13.71 -5.92 -30.53
CA ASP A 473 12.63 -5.62 -31.48
C ASP A 473 11.26 -6.06 -30.95
N GLY A 474 10.18 -5.68 -31.66
CA GLY A 474 8.81 -6.03 -31.28
C GLY A 474 8.53 -7.53 -31.21
N SER A 475 9.41 -8.38 -31.77
CA SER A 475 9.29 -9.84 -31.66
C SER A 475 9.94 -10.40 -30.40
N GLY A 476 10.84 -9.64 -29.75
CA GLY A 476 11.64 -10.09 -28.62
C GLY A 476 12.77 -11.04 -28.99
N GLN A 477 13.02 -11.29 -30.28
CA GLN A 477 14.02 -12.26 -30.75
C GLN A 477 15.34 -11.63 -31.14
N ASN A 478 15.31 -10.39 -31.67
CA ASN A 478 16.52 -9.70 -32.13
C ASN A 478 16.86 -8.54 -31.21
N THR A 479 18.13 -8.47 -30.81
CA THR A 479 18.68 -7.30 -30.11
C THR A 479 18.91 -6.17 -31.10
N GLU A 480 18.37 -5.00 -30.78
CA GLU A 480 18.56 -3.76 -31.56
C GLU A 480 19.70 -2.91 -30.97
N GLU A 481 19.67 -2.68 -29.65
CA GLU A 481 20.62 -1.81 -28.95
C GLU A 481 20.94 -2.38 -27.55
N THR A 482 22.12 -2.04 -27.02
CA THR A 482 22.57 -2.45 -25.68
C THR A 482 23.22 -1.26 -24.96
N TYR A 483 22.96 -1.12 -23.66
CA TYR A 483 23.45 -0.05 -22.81
C TYR A 483 24.01 -0.57 -21.48
N ASP A 484 24.97 0.15 -20.91
CA ASP A 484 25.57 -0.19 -19.61
C ASP A 484 24.77 0.38 -18.42
N ASP A 485 23.90 1.36 -18.66
CA ASP A 485 23.06 2.00 -17.65
C ASP A 485 21.62 2.23 -18.14
N LEU A 486 20.68 2.30 -17.19
CA LEU A 486 19.25 2.47 -17.48
C LEU A 486 18.94 3.87 -18.03
N GLY A 487 19.66 4.90 -17.59
CA GLY A 487 19.43 6.28 -18.05
C GLY A 487 19.65 6.43 -19.56
N SER A 488 20.65 5.72 -20.11
CA SER A 488 20.90 5.67 -21.54
C SER A 488 19.71 5.15 -22.37
N VAL A 489 18.89 4.24 -21.82
CA VAL A 489 17.66 3.75 -22.48
C VAL A 489 16.63 4.88 -22.61
N PHE A 490 16.53 5.76 -21.61
CA PHE A 490 15.59 6.90 -21.61
C PHE A 490 16.11 8.14 -22.35
N SER A 491 17.40 8.20 -22.65
CA SER A 491 18.07 9.39 -23.18
C SER A 491 17.38 9.98 -24.43
N SER A 492 17.21 11.30 -24.42
CA SER A 492 16.79 12.11 -25.58
C SER A 492 17.76 11.99 -26.76
N GLN A 493 19.03 11.68 -26.52
CA GLN A 493 20.04 11.49 -27.58
C GLN A 493 19.65 10.39 -28.57
N ARG A 494 18.86 9.41 -28.11
CA ARG A 494 18.33 8.32 -28.95
C ARG A 494 17.35 8.82 -30.02
N ASP A 495 16.85 10.05 -29.95
CA ASP A 495 15.95 10.62 -30.98
C ASP A 495 16.65 10.83 -32.33
N SER A 496 17.99 10.85 -32.33
CA SER A 496 18.83 10.91 -33.52
C SER A 496 19.27 9.53 -34.05
N SER A 497 18.87 8.44 -33.38
CA SER A 497 19.36 7.10 -33.66
C SER A 497 18.82 6.51 -34.97
N LYS A 498 19.48 5.44 -35.45
CA LYS A 498 18.97 4.64 -36.57
C LYS A 498 17.70 3.88 -36.18
N LEU A 499 17.60 3.46 -34.92
CA LEU A 499 16.44 2.74 -34.41
C LEU A 499 15.18 3.61 -34.42
N LYS A 500 15.29 4.89 -34.07
CA LYS A 500 14.20 5.87 -34.20
C LYS A 500 13.64 5.92 -35.63
N LYS A 501 14.53 6.03 -36.63
CA LYS A 501 14.12 6.05 -38.06
C LYS A 501 13.43 4.75 -38.47
N LYS A 502 13.93 3.61 -37.97
CA LYS A 502 13.31 2.30 -38.20
C LYS A 502 11.91 2.23 -37.59
N TYR A 503 11.72 2.70 -36.35
CA TYR A 503 10.40 2.79 -35.73
C TYR A 503 9.45 3.68 -36.53
N GLU A 504 9.87 4.87 -36.96
CA GLU A 504 9.04 5.75 -37.79
C GLU A 504 8.56 5.05 -39.07
N GLN A 505 9.46 4.32 -39.76
CA GLN A 505 9.12 3.59 -40.97
C GLN A 505 8.08 2.49 -40.71
N ILE A 506 8.25 1.71 -39.64
CA ILE A 506 7.32 0.64 -39.24
C ILE A 506 5.95 1.24 -38.89
N ILE A 507 5.93 2.29 -38.07
CA ILE A 507 4.71 2.95 -37.63
C ILE A 507 3.92 3.50 -38.82
N LEU A 508 4.59 4.26 -39.70
CA LEU A 508 3.95 4.82 -40.90
C LEU A 508 3.45 3.75 -41.87
N ALA A 509 4.18 2.64 -42.00
CA ALA A 509 3.77 1.53 -42.86
C ALA A 509 2.47 0.88 -42.37
N GLU A 510 2.38 0.55 -41.08
CA GLU A 510 1.16 -0.04 -40.51
C GLU A 510 -0.02 0.94 -40.51
N LEU A 511 0.21 2.24 -40.25
CA LEU A 511 -0.84 3.26 -40.34
C LEU A 511 -1.41 3.38 -41.77
N ARG A 512 -0.55 3.35 -42.80
CA ARG A 512 -0.99 3.39 -44.20
C ARG A 512 -1.79 2.15 -44.56
N LYS A 513 -1.31 0.97 -44.18
CA LYS A 513 -2.00 -0.30 -44.40
C LYS A 513 -3.36 -0.33 -43.71
N ALA A 514 -3.45 0.14 -42.47
CA ALA A 514 -4.72 0.22 -41.76
C ALA A 514 -5.70 1.21 -42.42
N ASN A 515 -5.20 2.36 -42.89
CA ASN A 515 -6.02 3.31 -43.64
C ASN A 515 -6.51 2.74 -44.99
N GLU A 516 -5.67 2.00 -45.71
CA GLU A 516 -6.04 1.27 -46.95
C GLU A 516 -7.13 0.22 -46.70
N GLN A 517 -7.15 -0.37 -45.50
CA GLN A 517 -8.22 -1.27 -45.05
C GLN A 517 -9.48 -0.55 -44.57
N GLY A 518 -9.51 0.78 -44.65
CA GLY A 518 -10.65 1.61 -44.27
C GLY A 518 -10.78 1.86 -42.77
N MET A 519 -9.76 1.53 -41.97
CA MET A 519 -9.78 1.81 -40.53
C MET A 519 -9.71 3.32 -40.27
N ARG A 520 -10.35 3.75 -39.18
CA ARG A 520 -10.33 5.13 -38.69
C ARG A 520 -10.03 5.12 -37.21
N PHE A 521 -9.24 6.10 -36.77
CA PHE A 521 -8.74 6.16 -35.40
C PHE A 521 -9.02 7.53 -34.81
N GLY A 522 -9.52 7.59 -33.58
CA GLY A 522 -9.81 8.84 -32.89
C GLY A 522 -8.90 9.14 -31.70
N ALA A 523 -7.99 8.23 -31.35
CA ALA A 523 -7.07 8.41 -30.23
C ALA A 523 -5.84 7.49 -30.35
N LEU A 524 -4.73 7.91 -29.76
CA LEU A 524 -3.62 7.05 -29.34
C LEU A 524 -3.76 6.77 -27.84
N VAL A 525 -3.78 5.51 -27.42
CA VAL A 525 -3.88 5.09 -26.01
C VAL A 525 -2.61 4.34 -25.63
N LEU A 526 -1.93 4.80 -24.57
CA LEU A 526 -0.69 4.22 -24.08
C LEU A 526 -0.74 3.98 -22.58
N GLU A 527 -0.31 2.80 -22.12
CA GLU A 527 0.30 2.66 -20.79
C GLU A 527 1.74 3.18 -20.89
N PRO A 528 2.11 4.28 -20.23
CA PRO A 528 3.47 4.83 -20.36
C PRO A 528 4.52 3.90 -19.73
N ILE A 529 5.59 3.59 -20.47
CA ILE A 529 6.78 2.84 -20.04
C ILE A 529 6.51 1.36 -19.76
N ILE A 530 5.67 1.03 -18.79
CA ILE A 530 5.40 -0.37 -18.38
C ILE A 530 3.93 -0.71 -18.63
N LEU A 531 3.70 -1.73 -19.46
CA LEU A 531 2.39 -2.34 -19.64
C LEU A 531 2.21 -3.39 -18.55
N GLY A 532 1.32 -3.11 -17.59
CA GLY A 532 1.24 -3.85 -16.33
C GLY A 532 0.66 -5.27 -16.52
N ALA A 533 -0.62 -5.36 -16.83
CA ALA A 533 -1.33 -6.65 -16.90
C ALA A 533 -0.92 -7.52 -18.10
N GLY A 534 -0.28 -6.91 -19.10
CA GLY A 534 0.37 -7.57 -20.24
C GLY A 534 1.59 -8.42 -19.88
N GLY A 535 2.03 -8.39 -18.61
CA GLY A 535 3.18 -9.15 -18.14
C GLY A 535 4.37 -8.27 -17.75
N MET A 536 4.12 -7.09 -17.19
CA MET A 536 5.16 -6.11 -16.82
C MET A 536 6.12 -5.80 -17.99
N LEU A 537 5.56 -5.62 -19.19
CA LEU A 537 6.35 -5.37 -20.39
C LEU A 537 6.91 -3.94 -20.33
N PHE A 538 8.22 -3.81 -20.14
CA PHE A 538 8.89 -2.52 -20.23
C PHE A 538 9.10 -2.19 -21.72
N CYS A 539 8.22 -1.34 -22.23
CA CYS A 539 8.29 -0.83 -23.60
C CYS A 539 9.48 0.13 -23.73
N ASP A 540 10.21 0.02 -24.84
CA ASP A 540 11.26 0.98 -25.20
C ASP A 540 10.69 2.42 -25.18
N PRO A 541 11.16 3.32 -24.30
CA PRO A 541 10.70 4.70 -24.23
C PRO A 541 10.83 5.45 -25.58
N LEU A 542 11.85 5.11 -26.37
CA LEU A 542 12.05 5.69 -27.70
C LEU A 542 10.90 5.33 -28.63
N PHE A 543 10.37 4.11 -28.55
CA PHE A 543 9.27 3.67 -29.39
C PHE A 543 7.99 4.45 -29.08
N GLN A 544 7.60 4.57 -27.79
CA GLN A 544 6.40 5.31 -27.39
C GLN A 544 6.50 6.79 -27.73
N ARG A 545 7.67 7.41 -27.52
CA ARG A 545 7.94 8.79 -27.93
C ARG A 545 7.84 8.95 -29.45
N THR A 546 8.44 8.04 -30.20
CA THR A 546 8.37 8.04 -31.68
C THR A 546 6.94 7.89 -32.17
N LEU A 547 6.17 6.93 -31.61
CA LEU A 547 4.76 6.73 -31.92
C LEU A 547 3.94 7.97 -31.64
N THR A 548 4.10 8.57 -30.47
CA THR A 548 3.42 9.82 -30.11
C THR A 548 3.73 10.93 -31.10
N ASN A 549 5.00 11.10 -31.45
CA ASN A 549 5.44 12.14 -32.40
C ASN A 549 4.92 11.88 -33.82
N VAL A 550 4.91 10.64 -34.29
CA VAL A 550 4.36 10.29 -35.61
C VAL A 550 2.86 10.54 -35.64
N ILE A 551 2.12 10.16 -34.60
CA ILE A 551 0.67 10.39 -34.54
C ILE A 551 0.35 11.89 -34.50
N ARG A 552 1.10 12.69 -33.76
CA ARG A 552 0.91 14.14 -33.71
C ARG A 552 1.18 14.86 -35.02
N ASN A 553 2.03 14.28 -35.86
CA ASN A 553 2.43 14.80 -37.16
C ASN A 553 1.90 13.95 -38.33
N ILE A 554 0.87 13.13 -38.07
CA ILE A 554 0.34 12.23 -39.10
C ILE A 554 -0.27 13.06 -40.23
N PRO A 555 -0.04 12.70 -41.51
CA PRO A 555 -0.65 13.40 -42.63
C PRO A 555 -2.18 13.36 -42.53
N GLU A 556 -2.85 14.51 -42.67
CA GLU A 556 -4.31 14.64 -42.56
C GLU A 556 -5.07 13.69 -43.50
N GLN A 557 -4.48 13.35 -44.67
CA GLN A 557 -5.07 12.40 -45.61
C GLN A 557 -5.29 10.98 -45.02
N LEU A 558 -4.60 10.63 -43.93
CA LEU A 558 -4.77 9.37 -43.22
C LEU A 558 -5.86 9.41 -42.14
N LEU A 559 -6.36 10.60 -41.78
CA LEU A 559 -7.37 10.80 -40.74
C LEU A 559 -8.73 11.20 -41.32
N GLY A 560 -8.75 12.07 -42.34
CA GLY A 560 -9.97 12.56 -42.97
C GLY A 560 -9.93 14.08 -43.15
N GLU A 561 -11.02 14.64 -43.67
CA GLU A 561 -11.13 16.09 -43.87
C GLU A 561 -11.35 16.80 -42.52
N ALA A 562 -10.40 17.66 -42.16
CA ALA A 562 -10.47 18.48 -40.96
C ALA A 562 -11.47 19.63 -41.16
N ASN A 563 -12.32 19.85 -40.17
CA ASN A 563 -13.18 21.01 -40.08
C ASN A 563 -12.32 22.26 -39.86
N PRO A 564 -12.74 23.42 -40.38
CA PRO A 564 -12.07 24.68 -40.07
C PRO A 564 -12.12 24.92 -38.56
N PRO A 565 -11.06 25.52 -37.97
CA PRO A 565 -11.08 25.89 -36.57
C PRO A 565 -12.26 26.84 -36.28
N PRO A 566 -12.85 26.80 -35.07
CA PRO A 566 -13.89 27.74 -34.68
C PRO A 566 -13.45 29.19 -34.87
N GLU A 567 -14.38 30.07 -35.28
CA GLU A 567 -14.10 31.50 -35.45
C GLU A 567 -13.60 32.11 -34.13
N GLY A 568 -12.40 32.71 -34.15
CA GLY A 568 -11.78 33.37 -32.99
C GLY A 568 -10.74 32.55 -32.22
N HIS A 569 -10.47 31.30 -32.62
CA HIS A 569 -9.44 30.46 -32.01
C HIS A 569 -8.07 30.64 -32.70
N GLU A 570 -7.10 31.23 -31.99
CA GLU A 570 -5.71 31.27 -32.46
C GLU A 570 -5.00 29.91 -32.24
N PRO A 571 -4.12 29.47 -33.15
CA PRO A 571 -3.31 28.26 -32.95
C PRO A 571 -2.46 28.38 -31.68
N SER A 572 -2.68 27.48 -30.72
CA SER A 572 -1.91 27.42 -29.46
C SER A 572 -1.03 26.19 -29.44
N SER A 573 0.18 26.31 -28.87
CA SER A 573 1.08 25.18 -28.62
C SER A 573 0.51 24.15 -27.62
N THR A 574 -0.59 24.48 -26.95
CA THR A 574 -1.30 23.59 -26.01
C THR A 574 -2.42 22.76 -26.66
N GLN A 575 -2.78 23.03 -27.91
CA GLN A 575 -3.75 22.22 -28.65
C GLN A 575 -3.16 20.87 -29.05
N TRP A 576 -4.01 19.84 -29.09
CA TRP A 576 -3.63 18.55 -29.65
C TRP A 576 -3.55 18.66 -31.19
N SER A 577 -2.74 17.79 -31.81
CA SER A 577 -2.58 17.71 -33.26
C SER A 577 -2.57 16.25 -33.71
N GLY A 578 -2.98 15.97 -34.94
CA GLY A 578 -3.12 14.60 -35.42
C GLY A 578 -4.24 13.87 -34.66
N LEU A 579 -3.92 13.08 -33.64
CA LEU A 579 -4.93 12.47 -32.77
C LEU A 579 -4.68 12.80 -31.29
N PRO A 580 -5.73 12.95 -30.48
CA PRO A 580 -5.60 13.04 -29.03
C PRO A 580 -4.79 11.87 -28.46
N VAL A 581 -3.83 12.19 -27.59
CA VAL A 581 -3.01 11.20 -26.89
C VAL A 581 -3.51 10.99 -25.47
N ILE A 582 -3.89 9.75 -25.15
CA ILE A 582 -4.29 9.31 -23.83
C ILE A 582 -3.13 8.55 -23.17
N HIS A 583 -2.70 9.02 -22.00
CA HIS A 583 -1.86 8.22 -21.10
C HIS A 583 -2.72 7.55 -20.03
N ASP A 584 -2.74 6.23 -20.05
CA ASP A 584 -3.23 5.41 -18.95
C ASP A 584 -2.16 5.33 -17.86
N GLU A 585 -2.20 6.30 -16.95
CA GLU A 585 -1.32 6.36 -15.78
C GLU A 585 -1.93 5.68 -14.55
N VAL A 586 -2.95 4.82 -14.72
CA VAL A 586 -3.61 4.12 -13.62
C VAL A 586 -2.61 3.26 -12.86
N PHE A 587 -1.68 2.61 -13.55
CA PHE A 587 -0.59 1.85 -12.95
C PHE A 587 0.65 2.71 -12.68
N THR A 588 1.10 3.48 -13.67
CA THR A 588 2.46 4.02 -13.74
C THR A 588 2.63 5.42 -13.15
N GLY A 589 1.53 6.16 -12.98
CA GLY A 589 1.54 7.51 -12.43
C GLY A 589 1.82 7.57 -10.93
N LEU A 590 1.89 8.80 -10.43
CA LEU A 590 1.88 9.14 -9.01
C LEU A 590 3.04 8.51 -8.22
N TYR A 591 4.25 8.59 -8.77
CA TYR A 591 5.50 8.06 -8.20
C TYR A 591 5.69 6.56 -8.26
N ARG A 592 4.78 5.77 -8.87
CA ARG A 592 5.00 4.32 -9.03
C ARG A 592 6.37 4.01 -9.64
N LEU A 593 6.71 4.75 -10.70
CA LEU A 593 7.96 4.65 -11.46
C LEU A 593 9.02 5.70 -11.03
N GLY A 594 8.91 6.25 -9.81
CA GLY A 594 9.88 7.19 -9.24
C GLY A 594 9.69 8.66 -9.64
N HIS A 595 8.67 8.97 -10.43
CA HIS A 595 8.29 10.32 -10.88
C HIS A 595 6.78 10.54 -10.75
N PHE A 596 6.35 11.79 -10.52
CA PHE A 596 4.92 12.12 -10.39
C PHE A 596 4.10 11.68 -11.61
N SER A 597 4.64 11.88 -12.82
CA SER A 597 4.11 11.30 -14.06
C SER A 597 5.27 10.72 -14.88
N PRO A 598 5.10 9.53 -15.48
CA PRO A 598 6.05 8.95 -16.44
C PRO A 598 6.23 9.79 -17.70
N SER A 599 5.39 10.79 -17.98
CA SER A 599 5.58 11.72 -19.10
C SER A 599 6.91 12.45 -19.02
N THR A 600 7.44 12.72 -17.82
CA THR A 600 8.75 13.35 -17.67
C THR A 600 9.89 12.45 -18.16
N LEU A 601 9.75 11.13 -18.01
CA LEU A 601 10.67 10.12 -18.49
C LEU A 601 10.51 9.85 -19.99
N LEU A 602 9.28 9.86 -20.50
CA LEU A 602 9.02 9.68 -21.94
C LEU A 602 9.41 10.89 -22.78
N HIS A 603 9.48 12.08 -22.17
CA HIS A 603 9.62 13.38 -22.85
C HIS A 603 8.44 13.69 -23.80
N THR A 604 7.26 13.17 -23.49
CA THR A 604 6.02 13.41 -24.22
C THR A 604 4.85 13.63 -23.27
N HIS A 605 4.05 14.66 -23.55
CA HIS A 605 2.87 15.03 -22.76
C HIS A 605 1.59 14.51 -23.38
N PRO A 606 0.66 13.92 -22.61
CA PRO A 606 -0.65 13.55 -23.11
C PRO A 606 -1.58 14.76 -23.25
N ASP A 607 -2.67 14.56 -23.97
CA ASP A 607 -3.81 15.49 -24.00
C ASP A 607 -4.89 15.06 -22.97
N ILE A 608 -4.88 13.79 -22.57
CA ILE A 608 -5.70 13.21 -21.49
C ILE A 608 -4.85 12.24 -20.65
N SER A 609 -4.87 12.33 -19.32
CA SER A 609 -4.20 11.39 -18.42
C SER A 609 -5.16 10.83 -17.38
N VAL A 610 -5.07 9.52 -17.11
CA VAL A 610 -5.97 8.80 -16.18
C VAL A 610 -5.20 8.29 -14.97
N HIS A 611 -5.70 8.56 -13.77
CA HIS A 611 -5.06 8.15 -12.52
C HIS A 611 -6.05 7.44 -11.59
N ALA A 612 -5.64 6.32 -11.00
CA ALA A 612 -6.36 5.65 -9.92
C ALA A 612 -5.34 4.94 -9.02
N LYS A 613 -5.66 3.75 -8.47
CA LYS A 613 -4.75 2.90 -7.68
C LYS A 613 -3.97 3.69 -6.62
N LEU A 614 -2.72 4.06 -6.91
CA LEU A 614 -1.80 4.79 -6.04
C LEU A 614 -2.34 6.18 -5.63
N LEU A 615 -3.32 6.72 -6.37
CA LEU A 615 -4.00 7.99 -6.09
C LEU A 615 -4.43 8.13 -4.64
N THR A 616 -4.97 7.08 -4.02
CA THR A 616 -5.46 7.09 -2.63
C THR A 616 -4.52 6.37 -1.67
N GLY A 617 -3.27 6.11 -2.07
CA GLY A 617 -2.30 5.33 -1.30
C GLY A 617 -2.70 3.87 -1.05
N GLY A 618 -3.76 3.38 -1.73
CA GLY A 618 -4.30 2.04 -1.58
C GLY A 618 -5.42 1.89 -0.55
N LEU A 619 -5.98 2.99 -0.03
CA LEU A 619 -7.02 2.93 1.02
C LEU A 619 -8.45 2.85 0.46
N LEU A 620 -8.78 3.59 -0.61
CA LEU A 620 -10.14 3.69 -1.15
C LEU A 620 -10.16 3.77 -2.68
N PRO A 621 -11.22 3.32 -3.35
CA PRO A 621 -11.38 3.56 -4.78
C PRO A 621 -11.62 5.05 -5.06
N LEU A 622 -10.89 5.59 -6.04
CA LEU A 622 -11.12 6.89 -6.66
C LEU A 622 -10.34 6.90 -7.98
N CYS A 623 -10.89 7.56 -9.00
CA CYS A 623 -10.19 7.82 -10.24
C CYS A 623 -10.36 9.27 -10.69
N THR A 624 -9.31 9.83 -11.31
CA THR A 624 -9.34 11.11 -11.99
C THR A 624 -8.93 10.95 -13.45
N THR A 625 -9.64 11.63 -14.34
CA THR A 625 -9.29 11.79 -15.76
C THR A 625 -9.01 13.26 -15.98
N VAL A 626 -7.76 13.62 -16.23
CA VAL A 626 -7.30 14.99 -16.45
C VAL A 626 -7.23 15.24 -17.95
N ALA A 627 -7.80 16.34 -18.44
CA ALA A 627 -7.88 16.65 -19.86
C ALA A 627 -7.37 18.07 -20.16
N SER A 628 -6.91 18.26 -21.41
CA SER A 628 -6.53 19.57 -21.92
C SER A 628 -7.73 20.47 -22.20
N GLU A 629 -7.50 21.77 -22.28
CA GLU A 629 -8.56 22.74 -22.57
C GLU A 629 -9.23 22.43 -23.92
N SER A 630 -8.43 22.13 -24.96
CA SER A 630 -8.94 21.79 -26.29
C SER A 630 -9.81 20.52 -26.33
N ILE A 631 -9.61 19.58 -25.40
CA ILE A 631 -10.49 18.41 -25.26
C ILE A 631 -11.80 18.82 -24.57
N TYR A 632 -11.72 19.66 -23.54
CA TYR A 632 -12.90 20.18 -22.84
C TYR A 632 -13.80 21.03 -23.75
N GLU A 633 -13.22 21.89 -24.58
CA GLU A 633 -13.95 22.74 -25.53
C GLU A 633 -14.80 21.94 -26.52
N ALA A 634 -14.39 20.70 -26.85
CA ALA A 634 -15.18 19.82 -27.71
C ALA A 634 -16.54 19.42 -27.12
N PHE A 635 -16.78 19.63 -25.82
CA PHE A 635 -18.04 19.34 -25.14
C PHE A 635 -18.85 20.60 -24.80
N LEU A 636 -18.38 21.77 -25.24
CA LEU A 636 -19.16 23.00 -25.14
C LEU A 636 -20.17 23.05 -26.30
N GLY A 637 -21.39 23.41 -25.96
CA GLY A 637 -22.54 23.45 -26.85
C GLY A 637 -23.77 23.98 -26.10
N ASP A 638 -24.81 24.29 -26.85
CA ASP A 638 -26.06 24.85 -26.29
C ASP A 638 -26.95 23.74 -25.71
N GLU A 639 -26.82 22.50 -26.21
CA GLU A 639 -27.63 21.38 -25.76
C GLU A 639 -26.93 20.52 -24.71
N LYS A 640 -27.70 20.02 -23.74
CA LYS A 640 -27.19 19.08 -22.73
C LYS A 640 -26.65 17.78 -23.36
N SER A 641 -27.15 17.38 -24.52
CA SER A 641 -26.69 16.23 -25.33
C SER A 641 -25.23 16.36 -25.75
N GLU A 642 -24.70 17.57 -25.83
CA GLU A 642 -23.33 17.85 -26.26
C GLU A 642 -22.32 17.80 -25.10
N ALA A 643 -22.82 17.84 -23.86
CA ALA A 643 -21.99 17.65 -22.68
C ALA A 643 -21.52 16.19 -22.55
N LEU A 644 -20.49 15.96 -21.74
CA LEU A 644 -20.05 14.61 -21.41
C LEU A 644 -21.06 13.94 -20.45
N LEU A 645 -22.02 13.22 -21.02
CA LEU A 645 -23.04 12.46 -20.27
C LEU A 645 -22.48 11.16 -19.68
N HIS A 646 -21.56 11.31 -18.72
CA HIS A 646 -20.98 10.23 -17.93
C HIS A 646 -21.01 10.67 -16.46
N GLY A 647 -21.43 9.79 -15.55
CA GLY A 647 -21.37 10.05 -14.12
C GLY A 647 -21.71 8.82 -13.30
N HIS A 648 -21.17 8.76 -12.09
CA HIS A 648 -21.45 7.71 -11.11
C HIS A 648 -22.06 8.33 -9.85
N SER A 649 -22.78 7.54 -9.06
CA SER A 649 -23.35 8.02 -7.81
C SER A 649 -22.28 8.57 -6.86
N TYR A 650 -21.09 7.99 -6.83
CA TYR A 650 -19.97 8.40 -5.98
C TYR A 650 -18.92 9.29 -6.67
N THR A 651 -19.24 9.84 -7.85
CA THR A 651 -18.36 10.77 -8.57
C THR A 651 -17.84 11.85 -7.62
N GLY A 652 -16.51 11.94 -7.50
CA GLY A 652 -15.85 12.98 -6.70
C GLY A 652 -16.11 12.88 -5.19
N HIS A 653 -16.32 11.68 -4.62
CA HIS A 653 -16.61 11.54 -3.19
C HIS A 653 -15.52 12.14 -2.28
N ALA A 654 -15.95 12.93 -1.29
CA ALA A 654 -15.06 13.76 -0.47
C ALA A 654 -14.03 12.95 0.34
N VAL A 655 -14.38 11.74 0.77
CA VAL A 655 -13.48 10.86 1.54
C VAL A 655 -12.29 10.44 0.69
N GLY A 656 -12.52 9.93 -0.52
CA GLY A 656 -11.45 9.54 -1.44
C GLY A 656 -10.61 10.73 -1.86
N CYS A 657 -11.23 11.89 -2.12
CA CYS A 657 -10.47 13.08 -2.49
C CYS A 657 -9.55 13.57 -1.36
N GLU A 658 -10.00 13.53 -0.10
CA GLU A 658 -9.17 13.94 1.04
C GLU A 658 -8.03 12.95 1.31
N VAL A 659 -8.31 11.65 1.20
CA VAL A 659 -7.29 10.59 1.30
C VAL A 659 -6.26 10.73 0.18
N ALA A 660 -6.69 10.96 -1.06
CA ALA A 660 -5.80 11.16 -2.19
C ALA A 660 -4.90 12.38 -2.00
N ARG A 661 -5.48 13.52 -1.58
CA ARG A 661 -4.73 14.73 -1.25
C ARG A 661 -3.64 14.46 -0.21
N ALA A 662 -4.00 13.82 0.91
CA ALA A 662 -3.05 13.49 1.98
C ALA A 662 -1.95 12.53 1.51
N GLY A 663 -2.32 11.53 0.69
CA GLY A 663 -1.38 10.57 0.12
C GLY A 663 -0.37 11.21 -0.84
N LEU A 664 -0.84 12.03 -1.77
CA LEU A 664 0.00 12.75 -2.72
C LEU A 664 0.95 13.73 -2.01
N GLU A 665 0.47 14.50 -1.03
CA GLU A 665 1.32 15.40 -0.24
C GLU A 665 2.40 14.65 0.55
N THR A 666 2.12 13.41 0.99
CA THR A 666 3.13 12.58 1.65
C THR A 666 4.20 12.14 0.67
N MET A 667 3.83 11.69 -0.52
CA MET A 667 4.80 11.28 -1.55
C MET A 667 5.62 12.48 -2.08
N GLU A 668 5.01 13.66 -2.21
CA GLU A 668 5.71 14.89 -2.60
C GLU A 668 6.78 15.31 -1.56
N LYS A 669 6.50 15.09 -0.26
CA LYS A 669 7.50 15.30 0.80
C LYS A 669 8.66 14.31 0.69
N LEU A 670 8.39 13.05 0.35
CA LEU A 670 9.44 12.05 0.14
C LEU A 670 10.30 12.40 -1.08
N ASP A 671 9.67 12.89 -2.14
CA ASP A 671 10.35 13.32 -3.36
C ASP A 671 11.31 14.50 -3.13
N SER A 672 10.88 15.46 -2.29
CA SER A 672 11.62 16.69 -1.96
C SER A 672 12.63 16.53 -0.81
N ASP A 673 12.53 15.49 0.02
CA ASP A 673 13.48 15.21 1.11
C ASP A 673 14.81 14.66 0.59
N LYS A 674 15.83 15.54 0.54
CA LYS A 674 17.21 15.22 0.13
C LYS A 674 18.02 14.45 1.18
N THR A 675 17.45 14.22 2.35
CA THR A 675 18.06 13.41 3.42
C THR A 675 17.33 12.07 3.63
N GLY A 676 16.21 11.88 2.95
CA GLY A 676 15.37 10.70 3.06
C GLY A 676 15.86 9.50 2.26
N ALA A 677 15.14 8.38 2.39
CA ALA A 677 15.50 7.10 1.77
C ALA A 677 15.57 7.18 0.23
N TRP A 678 14.69 7.96 -0.40
CA TRP A 678 14.65 8.12 -1.86
C TRP A 678 15.95 8.69 -2.42
N GLU A 679 16.61 9.61 -1.71
CA GLU A 679 17.90 10.15 -2.16
C GLU A 679 18.99 9.07 -2.13
N GLY A 680 18.97 8.18 -1.13
CA GLY A 680 19.85 7.01 -1.09
C GLY A 680 19.63 6.08 -2.28
N PHE A 681 18.37 5.80 -2.62
CA PHE A 681 18.01 4.97 -3.77
C PHE A 681 18.39 5.63 -5.10
N ARG A 682 18.14 6.94 -5.26
CA ARG A 682 18.61 7.71 -6.43
C ARG A 682 20.13 7.60 -6.57
N ASN A 683 20.88 7.81 -5.49
CA ASN A 683 22.34 7.76 -5.55
C ASN A 683 22.89 6.38 -5.98
N ASP A 684 22.26 5.27 -5.56
CA ASP A 684 22.65 3.91 -5.98
C ASP A 684 22.52 3.70 -7.50
N TRP A 685 21.57 4.39 -8.12
CA TRP A 685 21.33 4.32 -9.58
C TRP A 685 22.06 5.40 -10.37
N ASN A 686 22.77 6.34 -9.71
CA ASN A 686 23.48 7.42 -10.40
C ASN A 686 24.88 6.96 -10.86
N PRO A 687 25.16 6.88 -12.18
CA PRO A 687 26.50 6.57 -12.67
C PRO A 687 27.56 7.66 -12.35
N GLU A 688 27.13 8.87 -11.99
CA GLU A 688 27.99 10.01 -11.66
C GLU A 688 28.09 10.32 -10.16
N ALA A 689 27.44 9.54 -9.28
CA ALA A 689 27.52 9.74 -7.83
C ALA A 689 28.99 9.75 -7.35
N GLY A 690 29.41 10.87 -6.75
CA GLY A 690 30.79 11.10 -6.29
C GLY A 690 31.67 11.93 -7.23
N LYS A 691 31.19 12.34 -8.42
CA LYS A 691 31.85 13.35 -9.26
C LYS A 691 31.25 14.73 -8.94
N LEU A 692 32.10 15.71 -8.63
CA LEU A 692 31.67 17.10 -8.43
C LEU A 692 31.07 17.65 -9.73
N VAL A 693 29.74 17.79 -9.80
CA VAL A 693 29.08 18.46 -10.94
C VAL A 693 28.62 19.84 -10.49
N SER A 694 29.30 20.86 -11.00
CA SER A 694 28.87 22.25 -10.97
C SER A 694 28.18 22.58 -12.30
N LYS A 695 26.86 22.67 -12.31
CA LYS A 695 26.11 23.46 -13.30
C LYS A 695 24.64 23.60 -12.90
N SER A 696 24.21 24.84 -12.73
CA SER A 696 22.80 25.20 -12.63
C SER A 696 22.16 25.10 -14.01
N PRO A 697 20.95 24.53 -14.16
CA PRO A 697 20.29 24.44 -15.47
C PRO A 697 19.88 25.84 -15.95
N THR A 698 20.05 26.10 -17.25
CA THR A 698 19.80 27.42 -17.86
C THR A 698 18.67 27.41 -18.89
N ARG A 699 18.10 26.23 -19.21
CA ARG A 699 16.95 26.06 -20.11
C ARG A 699 15.90 25.11 -19.54
N VAL A 700 14.67 25.23 -20.02
CA VAL A 700 13.53 24.35 -19.66
C VAL A 700 13.78 22.91 -20.15
N ASP A 701 14.52 22.74 -21.25
CA ASP A 701 14.93 21.43 -21.78
C ASP A 701 15.96 20.72 -20.86
N ASP A 702 16.82 21.49 -20.15
CA ASP A 702 17.79 20.95 -19.19
C ASP A 702 17.11 20.31 -17.96
N ALA A 703 15.83 20.63 -17.71
CA ALA A 703 15.07 20.06 -16.59
C ALA A 703 14.65 18.60 -16.83
N TYR A 704 14.53 18.18 -18.10
CA TYR A 704 14.21 16.79 -18.46
C TYR A 704 15.44 15.88 -18.41
N GLU A 705 16.63 16.40 -18.77
CA GLU A 705 17.89 15.65 -18.68
C GLU A 705 18.35 15.43 -17.23
N ASN A 706 17.92 16.29 -16.29
CA ASN A 706 18.18 16.14 -14.85
C ASN A 706 17.23 15.15 -14.14
N ASN A 707 16.22 14.59 -14.82
CA ASN A 707 15.30 13.63 -14.22
C ASN A 707 15.93 12.24 -14.17
N GLN A 708 16.63 11.99 -13.08
CA GLN A 708 17.30 10.72 -12.85
C GLN A 708 16.32 9.53 -12.90
N VAL A 709 16.72 8.47 -13.61
CA VAL A 709 16.04 7.17 -13.58
C VAL A 709 16.60 6.35 -12.41
N TRP A 710 15.72 5.83 -11.55
CA TRP A 710 16.15 5.14 -10.34
C TRP A 710 15.12 4.09 -9.89
N SER A 711 15.53 3.20 -8.98
CA SER A 711 14.64 2.25 -8.33
C SER A 711 14.97 2.09 -6.85
N ILE A 712 13.99 1.73 -6.02
CA ILE A 712 14.25 1.32 -4.63
C ILE A 712 15.10 0.05 -4.58
N TRP A 713 14.98 -0.83 -5.58
CA TRP A 713 15.71 -2.07 -5.68
C TRP A 713 17.16 -1.77 -6.11
N SER A 714 18.14 -2.30 -5.39
CA SER A 714 19.52 -1.88 -5.59
C SER A 714 20.07 -2.35 -6.94
N LYS A 715 20.85 -1.50 -7.59
CA LYS A 715 21.48 -1.81 -8.89
C LYS A 715 22.27 -3.11 -8.82
N SER A 716 23.01 -3.31 -7.73
CA SER A 716 23.78 -4.54 -7.47
C SER A 716 22.92 -5.79 -7.45
N PHE A 717 21.77 -5.76 -6.77
CA PHE A 717 20.85 -6.89 -6.67
C PHE A 717 20.22 -7.22 -8.02
N VAL A 718 19.73 -6.19 -8.73
CA VAL A 718 19.15 -6.34 -10.08
C VAL A 718 20.19 -6.93 -11.05
N THR A 719 21.44 -6.47 -10.95
CA THR A 719 22.55 -7.01 -11.74
C THR A 719 22.78 -8.48 -11.44
N SER A 720 22.85 -8.88 -10.16
CA SER A 720 23.04 -10.29 -9.78
C SER A 720 21.91 -11.19 -10.29
N ILE A 721 20.65 -10.76 -10.13
CA ILE A 721 19.49 -11.51 -10.63
C ILE A 721 19.55 -11.69 -12.15
N SER A 722 20.00 -10.67 -12.88
CA SER A 722 20.09 -10.72 -14.36
C SER A 722 21.08 -11.75 -14.92
N HIS A 723 21.97 -12.30 -14.08
CA HIS A 723 22.95 -13.33 -14.45
C HIS A 723 22.48 -14.75 -14.13
N LEU A 724 21.34 -14.92 -13.45
CA LEU A 724 20.81 -16.24 -13.14
C LEU A 724 20.40 -16.96 -14.43
N GLU A 725 20.82 -18.21 -14.59
CA GLU A 725 20.53 -19.00 -15.80
C GLU A 725 19.02 -19.15 -16.06
N SER A 726 18.20 -19.19 -15.00
CA SER A 726 16.75 -19.29 -15.08
C SER A 726 16.04 -17.98 -15.46
N VAL A 727 16.74 -16.84 -15.42
CA VAL A 727 16.19 -15.51 -15.70
C VAL A 727 16.49 -15.13 -17.15
N ASP A 728 15.47 -14.62 -17.85
CA ASP A 728 15.62 -14.08 -19.21
C ASP A 728 15.82 -12.56 -19.21
N GLY A 729 15.19 -11.86 -18.25
CA GLY A 729 15.33 -10.42 -18.09
C GLY A 729 14.76 -9.92 -16.77
N VAL A 730 15.30 -8.82 -16.27
CA VAL A 730 14.82 -8.14 -15.06
C VAL A 730 14.62 -6.64 -15.29
N ILE A 731 13.54 -6.11 -14.72
CA ILE A 731 13.18 -4.69 -14.77
C ILE A 731 13.07 -4.18 -13.33
N ALA A 732 13.73 -3.06 -13.04
CA ALA A 732 13.57 -2.33 -11.80
C ALA A 732 13.44 -0.83 -12.10
N LEU A 733 12.31 -0.24 -11.71
CA LEU A 733 12.03 1.18 -11.92
C LEU A 733 11.06 1.71 -10.85
N GLY A 734 11.45 2.79 -10.18
CA GLY A 734 10.75 3.28 -9.00
C GLY A 734 10.57 2.16 -7.98
N SER A 735 9.32 1.86 -7.64
CA SER A 735 8.97 0.79 -6.69
C SER A 735 8.73 -0.59 -7.32
N VAL A 736 8.81 -0.71 -8.65
CA VAL A 736 8.51 -1.94 -9.40
C VAL A 736 9.77 -2.78 -9.56
N LEU A 737 9.67 -4.07 -9.26
CA LEU A 737 10.62 -5.12 -9.68
C LEU A 737 9.85 -6.18 -10.45
N ALA A 738 10.27 -6.51 -11.66
CA ALA A 738 9.71 -7.61 -12.45
C ALA A 738 10.84 -8.51 -12.95
N ILE A 739 10.70 -9.81 -12.73
CA ILE A 739 11.68 -10.84 -13.10
C ILE A 739 10.99 -11.78 -14.08
N THR A 740 11.51 -11.81 -15.30
CA THR A 740 11.04 -12.68 -16.38
C THR A 740 11.89 -13.94 -16.42
N PHE A 741 11.26 -15.09 -16.28
CA PHE A 741 11.94 -16.40 -16.30
C PHE A 741 11.93 -16.99 -17.71
N LYS A 742 12.97 -17.77 -18.04
CA LYS A 742 13.01 -18.54 -19.28
C LYS A 742 11.90 -19.60 -19.26
N ASP A 743 11.16 -19.68 -20.36
CA ASP A 743 10.12 -20.69 -20.56
C ASP A 743 10.51 -21.61 -21.71
N GLU A 744 11.14 -22.74 -21.39
CA GLU A 744 11.59 -23.74 -22.38
C GLU A 744 10.42 -24.36 -23.18
N GLN A 745 9.18 -24.24 -22.70
CA GLN A 745 7.98 -24.76 -23.36
C GLN A 745 7.21 -23.69 -24.14
N GLY A 746 7.65 -22.42 -24.11
CA GLY A 746 7.04 -21.31 -24.87
C GLY A 746 5.61 -20.96 -24.47
N GLY A 747 5.20 -21.27 -23.23
CA GLY A 747 3.83 -21.09 -22.74
C GLY A 747 3.43 -19.65 -22.43
N GLY A 748 4.37 -18.71 -22.28
CA GLY A 748 4.09 -17.29 -22.05
C GLY A 748 3.17 -17.07 -20.84
N TYR A 749 1.95 -16.55 -21.06
CA TYR A 749 0.95 -16.36 -19.98
C TYR A 749 0.48 -17.67 -19.31
N THR A 750 0.59 -18.81 -20.01
CA THR A 750 0.23 -20.14 -19.47
C THR A 750 1.40 -20.89 -18.84
N SER A 751 2.56 -20.25 -18.70
CA SER A 751 3.75 -20.85 -18.10
C SER A 751 3.51 -21.24 -16.64
N ARG A 752 3.99 -22.42 -16.24
CA ARG A 752 3.96 -22.90 -14.85
C ARG A 752 5.29 -22.73 -14.11
N VAL A 753 6.33 -22.24 -14.80
CA VAL A 753 7.68 -22.06 -14.22
C VAL A 753 7.64 -21.18 -12.97
N THR A 754 6.78 -20.15 -12.97
CA THR A 754 6.64 -19.19 -11.88
C THR A 754 5.72 -19.66 -10.75
N GLU A 755 4.91 -20.70 -10.95
CA GLU A 755 4.04 -21.25 -9.89
C GLU A 755 4.90 -21.79 -8.74
N THR A 756 5.94 -22.56 -9.06
CA THR A 756 6.90 -23.08 -8.08
C THR A 756 7.65 -21.95 -7.37
N VAL A 757 8.08 -20.91 -8.09
CA VAL A 757 8.76 -19.75 -7.50
C VAL A 757 7.82 -19.03 -6.53
N ARG A 758 6.58 -18.77 -6.94
CA ARG A 758 5.54 -18.16 -6.09
C ARG A 758 5.28 -19.00 -4.83
N GLU A 759 5.18 -20.31 -4.96
CA GLU A 759 4.98 -21.21 -3.82
C GLU A 759 6.16 -21.17 -2.85
N ASN A 760 7.40 -21.19 -3.36
CA ASN A 760 8.60 -21.04 -2.52
C ASN A 760 8.65 -19.68 -1.80
N LEU A 761 8.25 -18.59 -2.48
CA LEU A 761 8.14 -17.26 -1.89
C LEU A 761 7.09 -17.22 -0.76
N LEU A 762 5.93 -17.84 -0.99
CA LEU A 762 4.84 -17.88 -0.03
C LEU A 762 5.12 -18.83 1.14
N ASP A 763 5.86 -19.91 0.91
CA ASP A 763 6.29 -20.86 1.94
C ASP A 763 7.44 -20.30 2.80
N GLY A 764 8.24 -19.40 2.23
CA GLY A 764 9.36 -18.75 2.88
C GLY A 764 10.49 -19.70 3.30
N LYS A 765 10.50 -20.97 2.88
CA LYS A 765 11.55 -21.92 3.30
C LYS A 765 12.85 -21.63 2.57
N VAL A 766 13.87 -21.25 3.34
CA VAL A 766 15.26 -21.07 2.87
C VAL A 766 16.16 -21.99 3.68
N ALA A 767 16.98 -22.79 3.00
CA ALA A 767 17.90 -23.74 3.64
C ALA A 767 18.82 -23.04 4.64
N GLY A 768 18.88 -23.53 5.89
CA GLY A 768 19.75 -22.98 6.93
C GLY A 768 19.22 -21.73 7.65
N THR A 769 17.99 -21.28 7.37
CA THR A 769 17.34 -20.18 8.11
C THR A 769 16.07 -20.64 8.82
N ASP A 770 15.84 -20.12 10.03
CA ASP A 770 14.55 -20.27 10.70
C ASP A 770 13.53 -19.37 9.96
N GLY A 771 12.64 -19.99 9.18
CA GLY A 771 11.61 -19.33 8.37
C GLY A 771 10.73 -18.37 9.18
N GLY A 772 11.05 -17.08 9.12
CA GLY A 772 10.45 -16.06 10.00
C GLY A 772 9.36 -15.17 9.38
N TRP A 773 9.23 -15.14 8.05
CA TRP A 773 8.25 -14.34 7.31
C TRP A 773 8.21 -14.75 5.83
N ASN A 774 7.15 -14.44 5.08
CA ASN A 774 6.93 -14.92 3.71
C ASN A 774 6.78 -13.78 2.70
N ILE A 775 6.82 -14.08 1.41
CA ILE A 775 6.56 -13.11 0.33
C ILE A 775 5.32 -13.55 -0.45
N HIS A 776 4.24 -12.76 -0.37
CA HIS A 776 3.09 -12.93 -1.25
C HIS A 776 3.34 -12.18 -2.57
N ALA A 777 3.77 -12.93 -3.58
CA ALA A 777 3.90 -12.44 -4.95
C ALA A 777 2.72 -12.91 -5.80
N ARG A 778 2.37 -12.12 -6.83
CA ARG A 778 1.53 -12.60 -7.92
C ARG A 778 2.39 -12.80 -9.17
N ILE A 779 1.87 -13.64 -10.06
CA ILE A 779 2.54 -14.02 -11.31
C ILE A 779 1.70 -13.55 -12.49
N LEU A 780 2.37 -13.23 -13.59
CA LEU A 780 1.79 -12.93 -14.89
C LEU A 780 2.53 -13.77 -15.92
N GLY A 781 2.02 -14.97 -16.21
CA GLY A 781 2.75 -15.94 -17.02
C GLY A 781 4.10 -16.31 -16.41
N ASN A 782 5.16 -16.19 -17.22
CA ASN A 782 6.54 -16.41 -16.81
C ASN A 782 7.18 -15.23 -16.03
N VAL A 783 6.40 -14.25 -15.59
CA VAL A 783 6.88 -13.10 -14.81
C VAL A 783 6.46 -13.19 -13.34
N VAL A 784 7.41 -13.02 -12.44
CA VAL A 784 7.17 -12.72 -11.02
C VAL A 784 7.45 -11.24 -10.80
N TYR A 785 6.56 -10.53 -10.12
CA TYR A 785 6.77 -9.12 -9.79
C TYR A 785 6.62 -8.85 -8.31
N LEU A 786 7.36 -7.85 -7.83
CA LEU A 786 7.26 -7.27 -6.50
C LEU A 786 7.10 -5.75 -6.58
N MET A 787 6.28 -5.22 -5.67
CA MET A 787 5.96 -3.80 -5.56
C MET A 787 6.27 -3.34 -4.15
N GLY A 788 7.27 -2.45 -4.01
CA GLY A 788 7.49 -1.78 -2.74
C GLY A 788 6.49 -0.64 -2.51
N SER A 789 6.23 -0.30 -1.25
CA SER A 789 5.63 1.00 -0.94
C SER A 789 6.66 2.12 -1.11
N GLN A 790 6.15 3.34 -1.30
CA GLN A 790 6.93 4.57 -1.40
C GLN A 790 7.64 4.92 -0.09
N VAL A 791 7.25 4.31 1.04
CA VAL A 791 7.78 4.59 2.38
C VAL A 791 8.77 3.53 2.88
N MET A 792 9.15 2.56 2.04
CA MET A 792 10.14 1.55 2.42
C MET A 792 11.50 2.17 2.74
N THR A 793 12.11 1.69 3.82
CA THR A 793 13.49 2.06 4.20
C THR A 793 14.53 1.19 3.48
N ALA A 794 15.77 1.68 3.39
CA ALA A 794 16.87 0.91 2.82
C ALA A 794 17.12 -0.43 3.54
N GLU A 795 16.90 -0.49 4.85
CA GLU A 795 17.02 -1.73 5.63
C GLU A 795 15.94 -2.75 5.29
N GLN A 796 14.70 -2.30 5.06
CA GLN A 796 13.60 -3.14 4.63
C GLN A 796 13.84 -3.70 3.24
N VAL A 797 14.20 -2.84 2.28
CA VAL A 797 14.50 -3.26 0.91
C VAL A 797 15.64 -4.29 0.90
N LYS A 798 16.72 -4.03 1.64
CA LYS A 798 17.83 -4.97 1.74
C LYS A 798 17.39 -6.33 2.29
N SER A 799 16.58 -6.35 3.35
CA SER A 799 16.05 -7.60 3.90
C SER A 799 15.20 -8.39 2.90
N ILE A 800 14.40 -7.68 2.08
CA ILE A 800 13.60 -8.30 1.02
C ILE A 800 14.50 -8.87 -0.08
N GLN A 801 15.52 -8.13 -0.52
CA GLN A 801 16.48 -8.57 -1.53
C GLN A 801 17.28 -9.79 -1.05
N ASP A 802 17.78 -9.77 0.18
CA ASP A 802 18.52 -10.89 0.76
C ASP A 802 17.63 -12.14 0.80
N ARG A 803 16.34 -11.99 1.16
CA ARG A 803 15.38 -13.10 1.19
C ARG A 803 15.04 -13.62 -0.20
N LEU A 804 14.74 -12.72 -1.13
CA LEU A 804 14.41 -13.06 -2.52
C LEU A 804 15.59 -13.75 -3.20
N GLY A 805 16.80 -13.17 -3.07
CA GLY A 805 18.03 -13.75 -3.59
C GLY A 805 18.26 -15.16 -3.07
N SER A 806 18.11 -15.37 -1.76
CA SER A 806 18.30 -16.70 -1.18
C SER A 806 17.28 -17.73 -1.67
N ILE A 807 16.02 -17.34 -1.89
CA ILE A 807 14.98 -18.22 -2.48
C ILE A 807 15.29 -18.54 -3.95
N MET A 808 15.90 -17.60 -4.67
CA MET A 808 16.29 -17.74 -6.08
C MET A 808 17.66 -18.40 -6.30
N GLY A 809 18.43 -18.64 -5.23
CA GLY A 809 19.74 -19.28 -5.28
C GLY A 809 20.92 -18.33 -5.56
N LEU A 810 20.80 -17.04 -5.19
CA LEU A 810 21.89 -16.05 -5.20
C LEU A 810 22.79 -16.12 -3.96
#